data_AF-A0AA96XJX3-F1
#
_entry.id   AF-A0AA96XJX3-F1
#
_cell.length_a   1.000
_cell.length_b   1.000
_cell.length_c   1.000
_cell.angle_alpha   90.00
_cell.angle_beta   90.00
_cell.angle_gamma   90.00
#
_symmetry.space_group_name_H-M   'P 1'
#
loop_
_entity.id
_entity.type
_entity.pdbx_description
1 polymer ?
#
loop_
_entity_poly.entity_id
_entity_poly.type
_entity_poly.pdbx_seq_one_letter_code
_entity_poly.pdbx_strand_id
1 'polypeptide(L)'
;MAMVEGDQELGFDSEYSLKAAFTRESGRVFLTGIDALVRLPLMQKRMDELAGLNTAGFVSGYRGSPLGGYDQALWRHKKLLAEREIHFEPGINEDLGATNIWGTQLLDHYRQQATKDGVFSIWYGKGHGVDRTADVFRQANIQGTSKLGGVLALCGDDHTAESSMFSHNTDQIFESVMMPLIFPSSIDEYLTLGLAGIALSRFSGLWVGFKAITETVEAGASLIVPELPQFTIPADFPIPPHGLNYDPHLNWPAERLEYERRMLEERLPAAKAFAYANRLDKTTHSAERKRFGIVTVGKAHGDLLEALKLLNLSEADLNSAGISIYKVAMSWPLEPRGISEFAKGMERLLVVEEKRPLVEDQLKNLLYGWEDSYRPKVVGKKDLDGKDLLPAVWGFGPDQVAKAIARWLVDTELAAQLIPLAEKLGGNVAAKAQGLLAREPIFCAGCPHNTSTKLPEGSLGSAGIGCHIMALGKGLRTDTYSHMGGEGAQWVGLHRFSSAEHIFQNMGDGTYNHSGLLAIRQAVASQVNITYKILLNDAVAMTGGQPADGEVNAPSLAAQLLAEGVGTVILLTENPDHWREHRSQLPTAVEVLPRSELDAVQRRLRETAGVTAIIYEQVCAAEKRRRRKKKQMVDPSQRLLINHRVCEGCGDCSVQSSCIAVEPLETPLGRKRQINQSSCNKDMRCADGFCPSFVTVEGGELKKPPVQSLADALDVAIAGLPSAPVATLAQPLSILVAGIGGSGVLTVAALLGMAAHLEEKGSTTLYFTGLSQKNGAVVAHVKVGENPEAITTARIRDGAAQLLLGCDMVTAAGQRTKFATGEMRALVNTAEVPVAAFVRDNELAFPADATQQSIESLCAEYFAFDANKYAQALFGDTVASNLMIMGFACQKGLLPIGEAALERAIELNGVAVENNLRAFRAGRLLAENPKAIEQLAVPAKPVKLVEPEESVEQLLERLAAELRDYQSPAYAAEFLRHIEALRKAESSLPATRGDLTRMGARSLYKAMAYKDEYEVARLYTGEDFKRQLRETFSGDYTLKFHMAPPLLARPDSSGRVRKMQFGPWMGKLMPLLAKGKVLRGTALDVFGYTQERRAERRWALQVAKAVDCVAAHLSGENLSEAQELLEIPLQVRGYGHVREEKFAAVSDRWDELSAVFVGGEQEPTSLAAS
;
A
#
# COMPACT_ATOMS: atom_id res chain seq x y z
N MET A 1 -3.87 -21.45 -33.25
CA MET A 1 -4.94 -21.67 -34.25
C MET A 1 -4.98 -23.14 -34.61
N ALA A 2 -5.89 -23.87 -33.98
CA ALA A 2 -6.48 -25.10 -34.48
C ALA A 2 -7.86 -25.17 -33.81
N MET A 3 -8.90 -24.96 -34.60
CA MET A 3 -10.30 -25.00 -34.19
C MET A 3 -10.69 -26.46 -33.94
N VAL A 4 -11.34 -26.72 -32.81
CA VAL A 4 -12.22 -27.87 -32.65
C VAL A 4 -13.57 -27.31 -32.23
N GLU A 5 -14.55 -27.61 -33.08
CA GLU A 5 -15.94 -27.22 -33.02
C GLU A 5 -16.63 -27.75 -31.76
N GLY A 6 -17.46 -26.90 -31.19
CA GLY A 6 -18.37 -27.16 -30.09
C GLY A 6 -19.19 -25.90 -29.88
N ASP A 7 -20.14 -25.63 -30.79
CA ASP A 7 -21.17 -24.59 -30.66
C ASP A 7 -22.10 -24.92 -29.48
N GLN A 8 -21.61 -24.72 -28.26
CA GLN A 8 -22.46 -24.24 -27.18
C GLN A 8 -22.42 -22.72 -27.27
N GLU A 9 -23.55 -22.10 -27.61
CA GLU A 9 -23.74 -20.66 -27.48
C GLU A 9 -23.27 -20.25 -26.08
N LEU A 10 -22.09 -19.63 -25.99
CA LEU A 10 -21.40 -19.40 -24.72
C LEU A 10 -22.17 -18.48 -23.76
N GLY A 11 -23.29 -17.88 -24.16
CA GLY A 11 -24.14 -17.07 -23.29
C GLY A 11 -23.50 -15.74 -22.84
N PHE A 12 -22.39 -15.30 -23.46
CA PHE A 12 -21.69 -14.02 -23.16
C PHE A 12 -20.95 -13.43 -24.39
N ASP A 13 -20.61 -12.13 -24.37
CA ASP A 13 -19.93 -11.39 -25.47
C ASP A 13 -18.47 -11.86 -25.65
N SER A 14 -18.24 -12.84 -26.54
CA SER A 14 -16.90 -13.41 -26.80
C SER A 14 -16.01 -12.50 -27.67
N GLU A 15 -16.60 -11.59 -28.44
CA GLU A 15 -15.92 -10.67 -29.36
C GLU A 15 -15.41 -9.39 -28.66
N TYR A 16 -15.77 -9.18 -27.39
CA TYR A 16 -15.29 -8.03 -26.61
C TYR A 16 -13.77 -7.96 -26.57
N SER A 17 -13.23 -6.75 -26.73
CA SER A 17 -11.80 -6.46 -26.57
C SER A 17 -11.59 -5.27 -25.65
N LEU A 18 -10.46 -5.19 -24.96
CA LEU A 18 -10.15 -4.06 -24.07
C LEU A 18 -10.10 -2.71 -24.82
N LYS A 19 -9.90 -2.70 -26.15
CA LYS A 19 -9.97 -1.47 -26.96
C LYS A 19 -11.41 -0.96 -27.11
N ALA A 20 -12.40 -1.85 -27.05
CA ALA A 20 -13.81 -1.51 -27.16
C ALA A 20 -14.24 -0.47 -26.12
N ALA A 21 -13.60 -0.49 -24.94
CA ALA A 21 -13.74 0.52 -23.90
C ALA A 21 -13.56 1.97 -24.40
N PHE A 22 -12.74 2.20 -25.44
CA PHE A 22 -12.47 3.53 -26.00
C PHE A 22 -13.06 3.74 -27.40
N THR A 23 -13.28 2.66 -28.15
CA THR A 23 -13.66 2.73 -29.57
C THR A 23 -15.13 2.41 -29.85
N ARG A 24 -15.83 1.66 -28.99
CA ARG A 24 -17.28 1.40 -29.19
C ARG A 24 -18.04 2.71 -29.01
N GLU A 25 -18.86 3.04 -29.99
CA GLU A 25 -19.68 4.26 -29.99
C GLU A 25 -21.03 4.08 -29.27
N SER A 26 -21.49 2.84 -29.13
CA SER A 26 -22.73 2.46 -28.46
C SER A 26 -22.58 1.07 -27.81
N GLY A 27 -23.56 0.67 -26.99
CA GLY A 27 -23.59 -0.63 -26.32
C GLY A 27 -22.80 -0.66 -25.00
N ARG A 28 -22.57 -1.87 -24.49
CA ARG A 28 -21.95 -2.10 -23.18
C ARG A 28 -20.42 -1.99 -23.23
N VAL A 29 -19.86 -1.34 -22.22
CA VAL A 29 -18.41 -1.27 -21.94
C VAL A 29 -18.13 -1.41 -20.45
N PHE A 30 -16.96 -1.94 -20.11
CA PHE A 30 -16.43 -1.88 -18.75
C PHE A 30 -15.36 -0.80 -18.69
N LEU A 31 -15.55 0.19 -17.82
CA LEU A 31 -14.65 1.33 -17.67
C LEU A 31 -14.28 1.54 -16.22
N THR A 32 -13.00 1.81 -15.96
CA THR A 32 -12.61 2.50 -14.73
C THR A 32 -12.88 4.00 -14.83
N GLY A 33 -12.94 4.71 -13.70
CA GLY A 33 -13.04 6.16 -13.72
C GLY A 33 -11.88 6.82 -14.47
N ILE A 34 -10.66 6.28 -14.35
CA ILE A 34 -9.50 6.70 -15.15
C ILE A 34 -9.72 6.45 -16.65
N ASP A 35 -10.26 5.28 -17.04
CA ASP A 35 -10.56 5.00 -18.45
C ASP A 35 -11.61 5.97 -19.00
N ALA A 36 -12.62 6.33 -18.20
CA ALA A 36 -13.61 7.34 -18.57
C ALA A 36 -12.96 8.71 -18.82
N LEU A 37 -11.97 9.11 -18.02
CA LEU A 37 -11.21 10.36 -18.23
C LEU A 37 -10.31 10.33 -19.46
N VAL A 38 -9.85 9.15 -19.91
CA VAL A 38 -9.14 9.00 -21.20
C VAL A 38 -10.13 9.05 -22.37
N ARG A 39 -11.33 8.48 -22.18
CA ARG A 39 -12.39 8.46 -23.19
C ARG A 39 -13.05 9.82 -23.41
N LEU A 40 -13.20 10.63 -22.35
CA LEU A 40 -13.83 11.95 -22.38
C LEU A 40 -13.30 12.88 -23.50
N PRO A 41 -11.98 13.14 -23.64
CA PRO A 41 -11.48 14.01 -24.69
C PRO A 41 -11.68 13.44 -26.12
N LEU A 42 -11.73 12.11 -26.27
CA LEU A 42 -12.07 11.47 -27.55
C LEU A 42 -13.53 11.75 -27.94
N MET A 43 -14.44 11.70 -26.96
CA MET A 43 -15.85 12.03 -27.16
C MET A 43 -16.04 13.52 -27.47
N GLN A 44 -15.32 14.41 -26.78
CA GLN A 44 -15.36 15.85 -27.06
C GLN A 44 -14.90 16.16 -28.49
N LYS A 45 -13.76 15.60 -28.92
CA LYS A 45 -13.26 15.80 -30.29
C LYS A 45 -14.27 15.30 -31.33
N ARG A 46 -14.89 14.14 -31.11
CA ARG A 46 -15.93 13.62 -32.00
C ARG A 46 -17.13 14.56 -32.08
N MET A 47 -17.57 15.11 -30.95
CA MET A 47 -18.67 16.08 -30.92
C MET A 47 -18.34 17.35 -31.72
N ASP A 48 -17.10 17.85 -31.62
CA ASP A 48 -16.62 19.00 -32.39
C ASP A 48 -16.54 18.72 -33.89
N GLU A 49 -16.08 17.53 -34.29
CA GLU A 49 -16.05 17.11 -35.70
C GLU A 49 -17.45 17.02 -36.31
N LEU A 50 -18.42 16.47 -35.56
CA LEU A 50 -19.82 16.41 -35.99
C LEU A 50 -20.44 17.82 -36.11
N ALA A 51 -19.95 18.78 -35.34
CA ALA A 51 -20.32 20.20 -35.45
C ALA A 51 -19.52 20.96 -36.53
N GLY A 52 -18.61 20.29 -37.26
CA GLY A 52 -17.80 20.90 -38.32
C GLY A 52 -16.66 21.80 -37.82
N LEU A 53 -16.21 21.65 -36.57
CA LEU A 53 -15.18 22.48 -35.96
C LEU A 53 -13.78 21.84 -36.07
N ASN A 54 -12.76 22.65 -36.38
CA ASN A 54 -11.35 22.23 -36.38
C ASN A 54 -10.69 22.55 -35.03
N THR A 55 -11.12 21.85 -33.99
CA THR A 55 -10.55 21.97 -32.62
C THR A 55 -9.44 20.95 -32.37
N ALA A 56 -8.67 21.14 -31.30
CA ALA A 56 -7.73 20.17 -30.77
C ALA A 56 -7.93 19.99 -29.25
N GLY A 57 -7.37 18.91 -28.69
CA GLY A 57 -7.40 18.65 -27.25
C GLY A 57 -6.02 18.85 -26.60
N PHE A 58 -5.97 19.41 -25.40
CA PHE A 58 -4.74 19.53 -24.63
C PHE A 58 -4.92 19.11 -23.17
N VAL A 59 -4.11 18.17 -22.71
CA VAL A 59 -4.15 17.66 -21.33
C VAL A 59 -2.84 17.98 -20.64
N SER A 60 -2.90 18.58 -19.45
CA SER A 60 -1.72 18.87 -18.63
C SER A 60 -2.08 18.89 -17.14
N GLY A 61 -1.09 18.74 -16.27
CA GLY A 61 -1.32 18.57 -14.84
C GLY A 61 -0.20 17.77 -14.20
N TYR A 62 -0.38 17.41 -12.93
CA TYR A 62 0.59 16.59 -12.21
C TYR A 62 -0.09 15.48 -11.42
N ARG A 63 0.51 14.30 -11.48
CA ARG A 63 0.01 13.07 -10.86
C ARG A 63 -0.07 13.18 -9.33
N GLY A 64 -1.20 12.74 -8.79
CA GLY A 64 -1.40 12.54 -7.35
C GLY A 64 -2.65 11.70 -7.10
N SER A 65 -2.64 10.79 -6.12
CA SER A 65 -3.82 9.97 -5.80
C SER A 65 -4.99 10.88 -5.38
N PRO A 66 -6.23 10.57 -5.82
CA PRO A 66 -6.65 9.37 -6.54
C PRO A 66 -6.49 9.40 -8.08
N LEU A 67 -5.95 10.48 -8.66
CA LEU A 67 -5.65 10.62 -10.09
C LEU A 67 -4.25 10.13 -10.51
N GLY A 68 -3.51 9.45 -9.62
CA GLY A 68 -2.11 9.08 -9.83
C GLY A 68 -1.86 8.13 -11.02
N GLY A 69 -2.89 7.41 -11.47
CA GLY A 69 -2.83 6.51 -12.63
C GLY A 69 -3.10 7.19 -13.99
N TYR A 70 -3.54 8.45 -14.02
CA TYR A 70 -4.06 9.07 -15.25
C TYR A 70 -2.97 9.24 -16.32
N ASP A 71 -1.78 9.73 -15.97
CA ASP A 71 -0.64 9.87 -16.90
C ASP A 71 -0.29 8.55 -17.57
N GLN A 72 -0.26 7.46 -16.78
CA GLN A 72 0.05 6.14 -17.29
C GLN A 72 -0.98 5.67 -18.31
N ALA A 73 -2.26 6.00 -18.09
CA ALA A 73 -3.34 5.70 -19.02
C ALA A 73 -3.21 6.56 -20.29
N LEU A 74 -2.97 7.86 -20.16
CA LEU A 74 -2.75 8.77 -21.30
C LEU A 74 -1.54 8.35 -22.15
N TRP A 75 -0.41 7.99 -21.54
CA TRP A 75 0.76 7.48 -22.27
C TRP A 75 0.49 6.14 -22.94
N ARG A 76 -0.23 5.22 -22.28
CA ARG A 76 -0.63 3.93 -22.86
C ARG A 76 -1.49 4.11 -24.10
N HIS A 77 -2.34 5.14 -24.10
CA HIS A 77 -3.25 5.48 -25.20
C HIS A 77 -2.77 6.64 -26.08
N LYS A 78 -1.49 7.02 -26.02
CA LYS A 78 -0.92 8.17 -26.76
C LYS A 78 -1.22 8.12 -28.26
N LYS A 79 -1.16 6.94 -28.88
CA LYS A 79 -1.46 6.79 -30.31
C LYS A 79 -2.93 7.13 -30.62
N LEU A 80 -3.86 6.62 -29.81
CA LEU A 80 -5.30 6.86 -29.97
C LEU A 80 -5.65 8.35 -29.79
N LEU A 81 -5.00 9.01 -28.82
CA LEU A 81 -5.17 10.45 -28.58
C LEU A 81 -4.61 11.28 -29.75
N ALA A 82 -3.42 10.94 -30.25
CA ALA A 82 -2.77 11.64 -31.34
C ALA A 82 -3.55 11.53 -32.68
N GLU A 83 -4.18 10.38 -32.96
CA GLU A 83 -5.06 10.18 -34.12
C GLU A 83 -6.26 11.16 -34.14
N ARG A 84 -6.60 11.73 -32.98
CA ARG A 84 -7.68 12.70 -32.78
C ARG A 84 -7.16 14.10 -32.42
N GLU A 85 -5.87 14.37 -32.64
CA GLU A 85 -5.23 15.66 -32.33
C GLU A 85 -5.37 16.08 -30.85
N ILE A 86 -5.32 15.10 -29.95
CA ILE A 86 -5.28 15.33 -28.50
C ILE A 86 -3.85 15.17 -28.03
N HIS A 87 -3.26 16.25 -27.53
CA HIS A 87 -1.90 16.28 -26.99
C HIS A 87 -1.91 16.17 -25.47
N PHE A 88 -1.04 15.32 -24.93
CA PHE A 88 -0.81 15.23 -23.49
C PHE A 88 0.62 15.70 -23.19
N GLU A 89 0.73 16.74 -22.38
CA GLU A 89 1.99 17.31 -21.89
C GLU A 89 1.96 17.35 -20.36
N PRO A 90 2.65 16.46 -19.63
CA PRO A 90 2.68 16.51 -18.18
C PRO A 90 3.37 17.80 -17.70
N GLY A 91 2.83 18.42 -16.65
CA GLY A 91 3.49 19.53 -15.98
C GLY A 91 4.61 19.01 -15.07
N ILE A 92 5.61 19.84 -14.77
CA ILE A 92 6.60 19.53 -13.71
C ILE A 92 5.93 19.59 -12.32
N ASN A 93 4.95 20.47 -12.16
CA ASN A 93 4.05 20.56 -11.03
C ASN A 93 2.66 21.04 -11.51
N GLU A 94 1.71 21.09 -10.58
CA GLU A 94 0.32 21.46 -10.85
C GLU A 94 0.14 22.87 -11.41
N ASP A 95 0.89 23.85 -10.88
CA ASP A 95 0.83 25.26 -11.28
C ASP A 95 1.28 25.44 -12.73
N LEU A 96 2.38 24.79 -13.11
CA LEU A 96 2.91 24.83 -14.47
C LEU A 96 1.99 24.08 -15.44
N GLY A 97 1.37 22.98 -15.00
CA GLY A 97 0.35 22.29 -15.78
C GLY A 97 -0.87 23.18 -16.07
N ALA A 98 -1.35 23.94 -15.07
CA ALA A 98 -2.42 24.91 -15.25
C ALA A 98 -1.99 26.07 -16.15
N THR A 99 -0.74 26.54 -16.01
CA THR A 99 -0.20 27.62 -16.85
C THR A 99 -0.09 27.20 -18.32
N ASN A 100 0.30 25.95 -18.60
CA ASN A 100 0.30 25.39 -19.96
C ASN A 100 -1.10 25.44 -20.58
N ILE A 101 -2.12 25.07 -19.81
CA ILE A 101 -3.52 25.12 -20.24
C ILE A 101 -4.01 26.55 -20.45
N TRP A 102 -3.63 27.48 -19.57
CA TRP A 102 -3.93 28.88 -19.78
C TRP A 102 -3.34 29.39 -21.10
N GLY A 103 -2.13 28.97 -21.46
CA GLY A 103 -1.53 29.25 -22.76
C GLY A 103 -2.39 28.82 -23.95
N THR A 104 -3.07 27.67 -23.89
CA THR A 104 -3.95 27.21 -24.98
C THR A 104 -5.21 28.06 -25.15
N GLN A 105 -5.62 28.78 -24.09
CA GLN A 105 -6.79 29.67 -24.11
C GLN A 105 -6.49 31.06 -24.66
N LEU A 106 -5.21 31.38 -24.92
CA LEU A 106 -4.79 32.64 -25.54
C LEU A 106 -4.85 32.62 -27.08
N LEU A 107 -5.46 31.59 -27.68
CA LEU A 107 -5.48 31.42 -29.13
C LEU A 107 -6.11 32.61 -29.87
N ASP A 108 -7.10 33.26 -29.27
CA ASP A 108 -7.75 34.45 -29.82
C ASP A 108 -6.83 35.68 -29.81
N HIS A 109 -5.84 35.74 -28.91
CA HIS A 109 -4.78 36.74 -28.95
C HIS A 109 -3.86 36.54 -30.17
N TYR A 110 -3.55 35.28 -30.49
CA TYR A 110 -2.67 34.88 -31.58
C TYR A 110 -3.45 34.39 -32.81
N ARG A 111 -4.66 34.94 -33.05
CA ARG A 111 -5.62 34.43 -34.05
C ARG A 111 -5.05 34.36 -35.47
N GLN A 112 -4.07 35.20 -35.81
CA GLN A 112 -3.37 35.19 -37.11
C GLN A 112 -2.39 34.01 -37.29
N GLN A 113 -1.84 33.49 -36.19
CA GLN A 113 -0.91 32.35 -36.18
C GLN A 113 -1.61 31.03 -35.79
N ALA A 114 -2.86 31.10 -35.33
CA ALA A 114 -3.64 29.95 -34.88
C ALA A 114 -3.99 28.99 -36.03
N THR A 115 -3.66 27.71 -35.86
CA THR A 115 -3.97 26.62 -36.81
C THR A 115 -5.28 25.88 -36.49
N LYS A 116 -5.93 26.23 -35.37
CA LYS A 116 -7.14 25.61 -34.86
C LYS A 116 -8.20 26.65 -34.54
N ASP A 117 -9.46 26.23 -34.50
CA ASP A 117 -10.57 27.10 -34.13
C ASP A 117 -10.62 27.32 -32.61
N GLY A 118 -10.18 26.32 -31.85
CA GLY A 118 -10.04 26.37 -30.39
C GLY A 118 -9.35 25.11 -29.87
N VAL A 119 -8.86 25.17 -28.63
CA VAL A 119 -8.22 24.03 -27.94
C VAL A 119 -8.94 23.75 -26.63
N PHE A 120 -9.77 22.70 -26.60
CA PHE A 120 -10.38 22.27 -25.34
C PHE A 120 -9.32 21.63 -24.47
N SER A 121 -9.34 21.92 -23.17
CA SER A 121 -8.25 21.53 -22.30
C SER A 121 -8.72 20.87 -21.01
N ILE A 122 -7.94 19.91 -20.53
CA ILE A 122 -8.19 19.19 -19.28
C ILE A 122 -6.97 19.37 -18.37
N TRP A 123 -7.18 20.04 -17.23
CA TRP A 123 -6.22 20.09 -16.14
C TRP A 123 -6.46 18.92 -15.18
N TYR A 124 -5.43 18.38 -14.55
CA TYR A 124 -5.61 17.41 -13.46
C TYR A 124 -4.59 17.61 -12.34
N GLY A 125 -5.05 17.38 -11.10
CA GLY A 125 -4.21 17.39 -9.90
C GLY A 125 -4.96 16.87 -8.68
N LYS A 126 -4.24 16.47 -7.64
CA LYS A 126 -4.87 16.10 -6.36
C LYS A 126 -5.31 17.34 -5.57
N GLY A 127 -6.04 17.15 -4.48
CA GLY A 127 -6.52 18.23 -3.62
C GLY A 127 -5.48 19.28 -3.22
N HIS A 128 -4.30 18.88 -2.72
CA HIS A 128 -3.23 19.84 -2.41
C HIS A 128 -2.65 20.56 -3.63
N GLY A 129 -2.71 19.91 -4.79
CA GLY A 129 -2.36 20.52 -6.07
C GLY A 129 -3.31 21.67 -6.40
N VAL A 130 -4.61 21.50 -6.12
CA VAL A 130 -5.61 22.58 -6.23
C VAL A 130 -5.31 23.72 -5.25
N ASP A 131 -4.99 23.42 -3.99
CA ASP A 131 -4.64 24.44 -2.99
C ASP A 131 -3.47 25.32 -3.48
N ARG A 132 -2.45 24.67 -4.05
CA ARG A 132 -1.25 25.33 -4.59
C ARG A 132 -1.53 26.13 -5.87
N THR A 133 -2.36 25.58 -6.75
CA THR A 133 -2.67 26.15 -8.09
C THR A 133 -3.70 27.28 -8.01
N ALA A 134 -4.29 27.56 -6.84
CA ALA A 134 -5.36 28.53 -6.68
C ALA A 134 -5.02 29.93 -7.24
N ASP A 135 -3.76 30.35 -7.20
CA ASP A 135 -3.34 31.62 -7.82
C ASP A 135 -3.49 31.59 -9.35
N VAL A 136 -2.96 30.54 -10.02
CA VAL A 136 -3.08 30.37 -11.47
C VAL A 136 -4.54 30.24 -11.87
N PHE A 137 -5.35 29.49 -11.12
CA PHE A 137 -6.79 29.40 -11.37
C PHE A 137 -7.48 30.76 -11.31
N ARG A 138 -7.18 31.59 -10.30
CA ARG A 138 -7.76 32.93 -10.20
C ARG A 138 -7.38 33.80 -11.40
N GLN A 139 -6.10 33.81 -11.77
CA GLN A 139 -5.59 34.65 -12.86
C GLN A 139 -6.05 34.19 -14.25
N ALA A 140 -6.12 32.88 -14.49
CA ALA A 140 -6.57 32.34 -15.76
C ALA A 140 -8.10 32.47 -15.91
N ASN A 141 -8.86 32.17 -14.85
CA ASN A 141 -10.32 32.22 -14.87
C ASN A 141 -10.83 33.66 -15.04
N ILE A 142 -10.20 34.65 -14.39
CA ILE A 142 -10.61 36.07 -14.52
C ILE A 142 -10.40 36.59 -15.96
N GLN A 143 -9.40 36.08 -16.67
CA GLN A 143 -9.19 36.40 -18.09
C GLN A 143 -10.17 35.66 -19.00
N GLY A 144 -10.47 34.41 -18.66
CA GLY A 144 -11.45 33.57 -19.33
C GLY A 144 -10.86 32.64 -20.38
N THR A 145 -11.72 31.80 -20.96
CA THR A 145 -11.36 30.81 -21.99
C THR A 145 -11.48 31.37 -23.40
N SER A 146 -10.80 30.77 -24.38
CA SER A 146 -11.09 31.03 -25.80
C SER A 146 -12.49 30.51 -26.16
N LYS A 147 -13.15 31.15 -27.13
CA LYS A 147 -14.55 30.86 -27.50
C LYS A 147 -14.83 29.38 -27.80
N LEU A 148 -13.91 28.70 -28.47
CA LEU A 148 -14.00 27.27 -28.82
C LEU A 148 -12.97 26.40 -28.08
N GLY A 149 -12.29 26.99 -27.08
CA GLY A 149 -11.42 26.25 -26.17
C GLY A 149 -12.27 25.50 -25.15
N GLY A 150 -12.40 26.09 -23.97
CA GLY A 150 -13.07 25.49 -22.82
C GLY A 150 -12.08 24.67 -21.98
N VAL A 151 -12.22 24.76 -20.65
CA VAL A 151 -11.29 24.15 -19.69
C VAL A 151 -12.04 23.41 -18.61
N LEU A 152 -11.68 22.14 -18.43
CA LEU A 152 -12.15 21.27 -17.35
C LEU A 152 -10.98 20.97 -16.40
N ALA A 153 -11.08 21.38 -15.13
CA ALA A 153 -10.08 21.16 -14.10
C ALA A 153 -10.47 20.00 -13.18
N LEU A 154 -9.91 18.81 -13.44
CA LEU A 154 -10.12 17.60 -12.66
C LEU A 154 -9.41 17.71 -11.30
N CYS A 155 -10.17 17.71 -10.20
CA CYS A 155 -9.61 17.70 -8.85
C CYS A 155 -9.80 16.34 -8.17
N GLY A 156 -8.68 15.72 -7.81
CA GLY A 156 -8.63 14.45 -7.09
C GLY A 156 -8.78 14.63 -5.59
N ASP A 157 -9.97 14.40 -5.05
CA ASP A 157 -10.28 14.53 -3.62
C ASP A 157 -10.26 13.17 -2.91
N ASP A 158 -9.56 13.11 -1.76
CA ASP A 158 -9.53 11.95 -0.87
C ASP A 158 -10.23 12.29 0.45
N HIS A 159 -11.52 11.96 0.52
CA HIS A 159 -12.35 12.33 1.67
C HIS A 159 -11.98 11.55 2.93
N THR A 160 -11.61 10.28 2.77
CA THR A 160 -11.33 9.34 3.86
C THR A 160 -9.85 9.24 4.23
N ALA A 161 -8.96 9.94 3.52
CA ALA A 161 -7.50 9.91 3.74
C ALA A 161 -6.88 8.52 3.57
N GLU A 162 -7.37 7.75 2.60
CA GLU A 162 -6.89 6.38 2.33
C GLU A 162 -5.49 6.39 1.70
N SER A 163 -5.20 7.43 0.92
CA SER A 163 -3.93 7.62 0.21
C SER A 163 -3.29 8.99 0.47
N SER A 164 -4.02 9.91 1.11
CA SER A 164 -3.56 11.24 1.51
C SER A 164 -3.17 11.30 2.99
N MET A 165 -2.31 12.27 3.32
CA MET A 165 -1.84 12.49 4.70
C MET A 165 -2.99 12.82 5.66
N PHE A 166 -3.98 13.55 5.16
CA PHE A 166 -5.20 13.89 5.86
C PHE A 166 -6.33 14.02 4.86
N SER A 167 -7.54 13.97 5.39
CA SER A 167 -8.80 14.13 4.69
C SER A 167 -8.85 15.49 3.97
N HIS A 168 -8.96 15.51 2.63
CA HIS A 168 -9.00 16.75 1.83
C HIS A 168 -10.40 17.04 1.25
N ASN A 169 -10.66 18.31 0.88
CA ASN A 169 -11.91 18.78 0.26
C ASN A 169 -11.64 20.09 -0.52
N THR A 170 -11.86 20.11 -1.83
CA THR A 170 -11.48 21.26 -2.71
C THR A 170 -12.55 22.32 -2.93
N ASP A 171 -13.79 22.10 -2.50
CA ASP A 171 -14.96 22.87 -2.93
C ASP A 171 -14.82 24.38 -2.68
N GLN A 172 -14.38 24.77 -1.47
CA GLN A 172 -14.24 26.18 -1.10
C GLN A 172 -13.11 26.90 -1.85
N ILE A 173 -12.13 26.17 -2.40
CA ILE A 173 -11.10 26.77 -3.23
C ILE A 173 -11.70 27.17 -4.57
N PHE A 174 -12.49 26.30 -5.21
CA PHE A 174 -13.17 26.61 -6.47
C PHE A 174 -14.16 27.77 -6.32
N GLU A 175 -14.90 27.82 -5.22
CA GLU A 175 -15.71 29.00 -4.86
C GLU A 175 -14.85 30.26 -4.77
N SER A 176 -13.71 30.21 -4.06
CA SER A 176 -12.83 31.36 -3.89
C SER A 176 -12.23 31.88 -5.20
N VAL A 177 -11.90 31.00 -6.14
CA VAL A 177 -11.35 31.36 -7.47
C VAL A 177 -12.44 31.55 -8.54
N MET A 178 -13.71 31.49 -8.14
CA MET A 178 -14.90 31.71 -8.96
C MET A 178 -15.05 30.76 -10.15
N MET A 179 -14.66 29.50 -9.96
CA MET A 179 -14.80 28.45 -10.98
C MET A 179 -16.03 27.58 -10.67
N PRO A 180 -17.00 27.42 -11.59
CA PRO A 180 -18.11 26.48 -11.40
C PRO A 180 -17.58 25.08 -11.13
N LEU A 181 -18.13 24.39 -10.14
CA LEU A 181 -17.71 23.06 -9.69
C LEU A 181 -18.79 22.02 -9.96
N ILE A 182 -18.50 21.11 -10.88
CA ILE A 182 -19.32 19.95 -11.20
C ILE A 182 -18.87 18.77 -10.34
N PHE A 183 -19.82 18.06 -9.73
CA PHE A 183 -19.56 16.88 -8.90
C PHE A 183 -20.36 15.66 -9.42
N PRO A 184 -19.74 14.82 -10.27
CA PRO A 184 -20.34 13.55 -10.70
C PRO A 184 -20.54 12.58 -9.53
N SER A 185 -21.57 11.74 -9.65
CA SER A 185 -21.90 10.67 -8.71
C SER A 185 -21.45 9.27 -9.16
N SER A 186 -21.15 9.11 -10.46
CA SER A 186 -20.88 7.82 -11.10
C SER A 186 -19.93 7.95 -12.31
N ILE A 187 -19.45 6.81 -12.84
CA ILE A 187 -18.51 6.76 -13.97
C ILE A 187 -19.18 7.20 -15.29
N ASP A 188 -20.47 6.94 -15.49
CA ASP A 188 -21.21 7.44 -16.66
C ASP A 188 -21.34 8.98 -16.63
N GLU A 189 -21.47 9.56 -15.44
CA GLU A 189 -21.48 11.00 -15.25
C GLU A 189 -20.11 11.65 -15.52
N TYR A 190 -19.00 10.91 -15.44
CA TYR A 190 -17.70 11.42 -15.90
C TYR A 190 -17.73 11.78 -17.38
N LEU A 191 -18.43 10.99 -18.19
CA LEU A 191 -18.56 11.24 -19.62
C LEU A 191 -19.57 12.35 -19.88
N THR A 192 -20.79 12.24 -19.34
CA THR A 192 -21.87 13.18 -19.65
C THR A 192 -21.67 14.55 -19.02
N LEU A 193 -21.33 14.63 -17.73
CA LEU A 193 -21.06 15.89 -17.04
C LEU A 193 -19.69 16.46 -17.40
N GLY A 194 -18.71 15.63 -17.78
CA GLY A 194 -17.43 16.10 -18.30
C GLY A 194 -17.59 16.87 -19.60
N LEU A 195 -18.38 16.34 -20.55
CA LEU A 195 -18.74 17.06 -21.78
C LEU A 195 -19.54 18.33 -21.48
N ALA A 196 -20.47 18.26 -20.51
CA ALA A 196 -21.22 19.43 -20.06
C ALA A 196 -20.33 20.51 -19.45
N GLY A 197 -19.27 20.14 -18.73
CA GLY A 197 -18.30 21.07 -18.16
C GLY A 197 -17.50 21.81 -19.23
N ILE A 198 -17.07 21.12 -20.30
CA ILE A 198 -16.39 21.76 -21.43
C ILE A 198 -17.36 22.71 -22.16
N ALA A 199 -18.61 22.30 -22.39
CA ALA A 199 -19.62 23.14 -23.02
C ALA A 199 -19.98 24.38 -22.17
N LEU A 200 -20.16 24.19 -20.87
CA LEU A 200 -20.36 25.26 -19.88
C LEU A 200 -19.20 26.25 -19.89
N SER A 201 -17.97 25.76 -19.95
CA SER A 201 -16.76 26.58 -20.01
C SER A 201 -16.68 27.41 -21.29
N ARG A 202 -17.00 26.81 -22.44
CA ARG A 202 -17.08 27.52 -23.73
C ARG A 202 -18.13 28.63 -23.72
N PHE A 203 -19.32 28.33 -23.19
CA PHE A 203 -20.42 29.28 -23.14
C PHE A 203 -20.16 30.45 -22.19
N SER A 204 -19.77 30.15 -20.94
CA SER A 204 -19.62 31.17 -19.88
C SER A 204 -18.29 31.92 -19.94
N GLY A 205 -17.28 31.39 -20.63
CA GLY A 205 -15.91 31.91 -20.56
C GLY A 205 -15.16 31.52 -19.28
N LEU A 206 -15.78 30.79 -18.35
CA LEU A 206 -15.16 30.36 -17.09
C LEU A 206 -14.42 29.05 -17.25
N TRP A 207 -13.40 28.83 -16.44
CA TRP A 207 -12.86 27.50 -16.19
C TRP A 207 -13.81 26.73 -15.27
N VAL A 208 -13.99 25.43 -15.52
CA VAL A 208 -14.93 24.59 -14.76
C VAL A 208 -14.16 23.54 -13.97
N GLY A 209 -14.31 23.55 -12.65
CA GLY A 209 -13.82 22.49 -11.77
C GLY A 209 -14.66 21.22 -11.90
N PHE A 210 -14.02 20.06 -11.76
CA PHE A 210 -14.65 18.76 -11.89
C PHE A 210 -14.13 17.82 -10.79
N LYS A 211 -15.00 17.53 -9.81
CA LYS A 211 -14.62 16.78 -8.61
C LYS A 211 -14.58 15.28 -8.87
N ALA A 212 -13.39 14.70 -8.74
CA ALA A 212 -13.14 13.28 -8.86
C ALA A 212 -12.71 12.74 -7.50
N ILE A 213 -13.56 11.95 -6.85
CA ILE A 213 -13.23 11.33 -5.55
C ILE A 213 -12.77 9.88 -5.74
N THR A 214 -12.04 9.36 -4.76
CA THR A 214 -11.53 7.97 -4.74
C THR A 214 -12.59 6.94 -5.14
N GLU A 215 -13.81 7.04 -4.60
CA GLU A 215 -14.93 6.13 -4.84
C GLU A 215 -15.45 6.10 -6.29
N THR A 216 -15.13 7.09 -7.10
CA THR A 216 -15.59 7.20 -8.49
C THR A 216 -14.43 7.01 -9.46
N VAL A 217 -13.25 7.57 -9.16
CA VAL A 217 -12.09 7.50 -10.06
C VAL A 217 -11.32 6.18 -9.95
N GLU A 218 -11.21 5.59 -8.75
CA GLU A 218 -10.56 4.28 -8.53
C GLU A 218 -11.55 3.11 -8.66
N ALA A 219 -12.82 3.41 -8.95
CA ALA A 219 -13.82 2.42 -9.25
C ALA A 219 -13.79 2.01 -10.73
N GLY A 220 -14.28 0.82 -11.03
CA GLY A 220 -14.64 0.38 -12.37
C GLY A 220 -16.03 -0.21 -12.41
N ALA A 221 -16.77 0.06 -13.48
CA ALA A 221 -18.15 -0.37 -13.63
C ALA A 221 -18.48 -0.81 -15.05
N SER A 222 -19.42 -1.74 -15.15
CA SER A 222 -20.15 -2.01 -16.39
C SER A 222 -21.16 -0.89 -16.64
N LEU A 223 -21.10 -0.25 -17.81
CA LEU A 223 -22.06 0.78 -18.20
C LEU A 223 -22.40 0.71 -19.68
N ILE A 224 -23.49 1.36 -20.05
CA ILE A 224 -23.87 1.60 -21.44
C ILE A 224 -23.21 2.91 -21.88
N VAL A 225 -22.53 2.90 -23.03
CA VAL A 225 -21.95 4.11 -23.60
C VAL A 225 -23.06 5.16 -23.78
N PRO A 226 -22.94 6.34 -23.14
CA PRO A 226 -23.97 7.37 -23.26
C PRO A 226 -23.96 7.97 -24.67
N GLU A 227 -25.14 8.34 -25.15
CA GLU A 227 -25.27 9.12 -26.38
C GLU A 227 -24.57 10.49 -26.23
N LEU A 228 -24.11 11.06 -27.35
CA LEU A 228 -23.50 12.37 -27.34
C LEU A 228 -24.56 13.44 -27.00
N PRO A 229 -24.35 14.25 -25.95
CA PRO A 229 -25.33 15.25 -25.55
C PRO A 229 -25.39 16.41 -26.54
N GLN A 230 -26.58 17.00 -26.68
CA GLN A 230 -26.77 18.28 -27.35
C GLN A 230 -27.06 19.35 -26.31
N PHE A 231 -26.19 20.36 -26.22
CA PHE A 231 -26.34 21.44 -25.25
C PHE A 231 -27.13 22.61 -25.83
N THR A 232 -28.08 23.11 -25.04
CA THR A 232 -28.92 24.28 -25.34
C THR A 232 -28.20 25.56 -24.91
N ILE A 233 -28.10 26.52 -25.82
CA ILE A 233 -27.66 27.87 -25.50
C ILE A 233 -28.87 28.63 -24.90
N PRO A 234 -28.77 29.22 -23.71
CA PRO A 234 -29.86 29.98 -23.09
C PRO A 234 -30.28 31.17 -23.96
N ALA A 235 -31.49 31.12 -24.55
CA ALA A 235 -31.98 32.17 -25.45
C ALA A 235 -32.25 33.51 -24.73
N ASP A 236 -32.68 33.45 -23.46
CA ASP A 236 -33.04 34.63 -22.67
C ASP A 236 -31.86 35.26 -21.93
N PHE A 237 -30.64 34.71 -22.08
CA PHE A 237 -29.45 35.26 -21.45
C PHE A 237 -28.81 36.32 -22.36
N PRO A 238 -28.70 37.59 -21.93
CA PRO A 238 -28.11 38.63 -22.76
C PRO A 238 -26.59 38.42 -22.88
N ILE A 239 -26.12 38.09 -24.08
CA ILE A 239 -24.69 38.03 -24.39
C ILE A 239 -24.21 39.44 -24.76
N PRO A 240 -23.23 40.02 -24.04
CA PRO A 240 -22.68 41.33 -24.37
C PRO A 240 -22.05 41.37 -25.77
N PRO A 241 -21.98 42.53 -26.45
CA PRO A 241 -21.37 42.63 -27.78
C PRO A 241 -19.91 42.17 -27.84
N HIS A 242 -19.15 42.36 -26.75
CA HIS A 242 -17.77 41.88 -26.60
C HIS A 242 -17.67 40.37 -26.29
N GLY A 243 -18.79 39.67 -26.13
CA GLY A 243 -18.84 38.26 -25.77
C GLY A 243 -18.53 37.98 -24.30
N LEU A 244 -18.54 36.70 -23.92
CA LEU A 244 -18.26 36.26 -22.55
C LEU A 244 -16.82 35.73 -22.37
N ASN A 245 -16.16 35.37 -23.46
CA ASN A 245 -14.85 34.69 -23.45
C ASN A 245 -13.67 35.66 -23.24
N TYR A 246 -12.44 35.15 -23.39
CA TYR A 246 -11.22 35.96 -23.35
C TYR A 246 -11.28 37.09 -24.40
N ASP A 247 -10.99 38.32 -23.97
CA ASP A 247 -11.02 39.52 -24.81
C ASP A 247 -9.59 40.09 -24.94
N PRO A 248 -8.92 39.90 -26.11
CA PRO A 248 -7.58 40.43 -26.33
C PRO A 248 -7.55 41.96 -26.52
N HIS A 249 -8.71 42.63 -26.58
CA HIS A 249 -8.80 44.07 -26.85
C HIS A 249 -8.90 44.93 -25.59
N LEU A 250 -9.03 44.32 -24.39
CA LEU A 250 -9.01 45.05 -23.12
C LEU A 250 -7.68 45.78 -22.93
N ASN A 251 -7.77 47.09 -22.71
CA ASN A 251 -6.60 47.97 -22.61
C ASN A 251 -6.00 47.95 -21.20
N TRP A 252 -4.94 47.15 -21.02
CA TRP A 252 -4.17 47.15 -19.77
C TRP A 252 -3.17 48.33 -19.70
N PRO A 253 -3.07 49.07 -18.57
CA PRO A 253 -3.76 48.89 -17.28
C PRO A 253 -5.05 49.71 -17.10
N ALA A 254 -5.51 50.42 -18.14
CA ALA A 254 -6.64 51.37 -18.07
C ALA A 254 -7.97 50.69 -17.71
N GLU A 255 -8.23 49.50 -18.24
CA GLU A 255 -9.49 48.76 -18.09
C GLU A 255 -9.39 47.56 -17.14
N ARG A 256 -8.41 47.54 -16.24
CA ARG A 256 -8.18 46.38 -15.35
C ARG A 256 -9.36 46.02 -14.44
N LEU A 257 -10.26 46.96 -14.16
CA LEU A 257 -11.48 46.71 -13.38
C LEU A 257 -12.51 45.88 -14.16
N GLU A 258 -12.44 45.88 -15.49
CA GLU A 258 -13.37 45.11 -16.33
C GLU A 258 -13.19 43.60 -16.17
N TYR A 259 -12.00 43.12 -15.82
CA TYR A 259 -11.78 41.70 -15.56
C TYR A 259 -12.65 41.20 -14.41
N GLU A 260 -12.71 41.94 -13.29
CA GLU A 260 -13.56 41.59 -12.14
C GLU A 260 -15.04 41.77 -12.48
N ARG A 261 -15.41 42.92 -13.10
CA ARG A 261 -16.80 43.20 -13.44
C ARG A 261 -17.39 42.13 -14.36
N ARG A 262 -16.70 41.81 -15.47
CA ARG A 262 -17.16 40.77 -16.42
C ARG A 262 -17.27 39.40 -15.74
N MET A 263 -16.35 39.07 -14.83
CA MET A 263 -16.41 37.82 -14.08
C MET A 263 -17.69 37.69 -13.25
N LEU A 264 -18.00 38.71 -12.45
CA LEU A 264 -19.09 38.69 -11.49
C LEU A 264 -20.46 38.96 -12.11
N GLU A 265 -20.53 39.93 -13.02
CA GLU A 265 -21.80 40.43 -13.56
C GLU A 265 -22.23 39.72 -14.85
N GLU A 266 -21.30 39.10 -15.60
CA GLU A 266 -21.58 38.50 -16.90
C GLU A 266 -21.37 36.98 -16.88
N ARG A 267 -20.16 36.52 -16.53
CA ARG A 267 -19.75 35.11 -16.71
C ARG A 267 -20.37 34.16 -15.67
N LEU A 268 -20.36 34.51 -14.38
CA LEU A 268 -21.01 33.68 -13.34
C LEU A 268 -22.53 33.56 -13.54
N PRO A 269 -23.28 34.63 -13.86
CA PRO A 269 -24.67 34.52 -14.26
C PRO A 269 -24.88 33.65 -15.51
N ALA A 270 -23.99 33.75 -16.51
CA ALA A 270 -24.04 32.89 -17.69
C ALA A 270 -23.91 31.41 -17.32
N ALA A 271 -23.02 31.06 -16.40
CA ALA A 271 -22.88 29.68 -15.94
C ALA A 271 -24.16 29.12 -15.31
N LYS A 272 -24.85 29.91 -14.46
CA LYS A 272 -26.15 29.54 -13.89
C LYS A 272 -27.22 29.37 -14.97
N ALA A 273 -27.29 30.29 -15.93
CA ALA A 273 -28.24 30.22 -17.04
C ALA A 273 -28.04 28.98 -17.90
N PHE A 274 -26.78 28.64 -18.21
CA PHE A 274 -26.43 27.41 -18.93
C PHE A 274 -26.85 26.16 -18.15
N ALA A 275 -26.56 26.12 -16.85
CA ALA A 275 -26.89 24.98 -16.01
C ALA A 275 -28.41 24.71 -15.95
N TYR A 276 -29.21 25.77 -15.85
CA TYR A 276 -30.67 25.68 -15.89
C TYR A 276 -31.18 25.19 -17.26
N ALA A 277 -30.72 25.83 -18.35
CA ALA A 277 -31.18 25.50 -19.71
C ALA A 277 -30.86 24.05 -20.10
N ASN A 278 -29.77 23.50 -19.57
CA ASN A 278 -29.32 22.14 -19.83
C ASN A 278 -29.73 21.12 -18.76
N ARG A 279 -30.46 21.55 -17.72
CA ARG A 279 -30.90 20.70 -16.60
C ARG A 279 -29.75 19.84 -16.04
N LEU A 280 -28.61 20.49 -15.76
CA LEU A 280 -27.46 19.79 -15.17
C LEU A 280 -27.88 19.16 -13.84
N ASP A 281 -28.52 19.95 -12.99
CA ASP A 281 -29.20 19.47 -11.80
C ASP A 281 -30.55 18.86 -12.18
N LYS A 282 -30.92 17.73 -11.54
CA LYS A 282 -32.07 16.90 -11.94
C LYS A 282 -32.96 16.58 -10.75
N THR A 283 -34.27 16.68 -10.94
CA THR A 283 -35.24 16.04 -10.02
C THR A 283 -35.34 14.57 -10.43
N THR A 284 -34.76 13.66 -9.63
CA THR A 284 -34.74 12.22 -9.95
C THR A 284 -36.01 11.51 -9.51
N HIS A 285 -36.73 12.07 -8.54
CA HIS A 285 -38.04 11.61 -8.12
C HIS A 285 -38.89 12.81 -7.70
N SER A 286 -40.13 12.90 -8.18
CA SER A 286 -41.05 14.00 -7.88
C SER A 286 -42.38 13.43 -7.40
N ALA A 287 -42.67 13.60 -6.12
CA ALA A 287 -43.97 13.24 -5.58
C ALA A 287 -45.06 14.17 -6.10
N GLU A 288 -46.26 13.63 -6.35
CA GLU A 288 -47.42 14.40 -6.80
C GLU A 288 -47.80 15.48 -5.79
N ARG A 289 -47.82 15.13 -4.51
CA ARG A 289 -48.00 16.05 -3.39
C ARG A 289 -46.66 16.33 -2.72
N LYS A 290 -46.01 17.44 -3.09
CA LYS A 290 -44.75 17.85 -2.47
C LYS A 290 -44.95 18.17 -0.98
N ARG A 291 -44.16 17.54 -0.12
CA ARG A 291 -44.13 17.79 1.34
C ARG A 291 -42.69 17.87 1.87
N PHE A 292 -41.85 16.92 1.46
CA PHE A 292 -40.46 16.84 1.88
C PHE A 292 -39.54 16.74 0.66
N GLY A 293 -38.34 17.33 0.75
CA GLY A 293 -37.34 17.26 -0.31
C GLY A 293 -36.01 16.75 0.21
N ILE A 294 -35.36 15.88 -0.56
CA ILE A 294 -33.96 15.48 -0.32
C ILE A 294 -33.12 16.06 -1.46
N VAL A 295 -32.12 16.86 -1.11
CA VAL A 295 -31.12 17.41 -2.03
C VAL A 295 -29.85 16.60 -1.87
N THR A 296 -29.29 16.06 -2.95
CA THR A 296 -28.11 15.20 -2.88
C THR A 296 -27.06 15.60 -3.90
N VAL A 297 -25.77 15.41 -3.57
CA VAL A 297 -24.63 15.93 -4.33
C VAL A 297 -23.58 14.84 -4.53
N GLY A 298 -23.13 14.65 -5.78
CA GLY A 298 -22.06 13.70 -6.11
C GLY A 298 -22.34 12.28 -5.60
N LYS A 299 -21.29 11.60 -5.09
CA LYS A 299 -21.37 10.21 -4.61
C LYS A 299 -22.40 9.98 -3.50
N ALA A 300 -22.77 11.02 -2.74
CA ALA A 300 -23.82 10.93 -1.73
C ALA A 300 -25.19 10.52 -2.32
N HIS A 301 -25.39 10.68 -3.64
CA HIS A 301 -26.58 10.19 -4.34
C HIS A 301 -26.70 8.67 -4.27
N GLY A 302 -25.60 7.94 -4.53
CA GLY A 302 -25.58 6.47 -4.40
C GLY A 302 -25.84 6.02 -2.98
N ASP A 303 -25.26 6.73 -1.99
CA ASP A 303 -25.48 6.45 -0.57
C ASP A 303 -26.94 6.69 -0.15
N LEU A 304 -27.59 7.73 -0.69
CA LEU A 304 -29.02 7.99 -0.50
C LEU A 304 -29.87 6.84 -1.06
N LEU A 305 -29.62 6.42 -2.31
CA LEU A 305 -30.39 5.34 -2.92
C LEU A 305 -30.26 4.02 -2.13
N GLU A 306 -29.06 3.73 -1.63
CA GLU A 306 -28.84 2.57 -0.76
C GLU A 306 -29.53 2.74 0.61
N ALA A 307 -29.49 3.93 1.20
CA ALA A 307 -30.18 4.22 2.45
C ALA A 307 -31.70 4.02 2.34
N LEU A 308 -32.31 4.42 1.22
CA LEU A 308 -33.73 4.17 0.95
C LEU A 308 -34.05 2.68 0.88
N LYS A 309 -33.19 1.87 0.24
CA LYS A 309 -33.31 0.40 0.23
C LYS A 309 -33.21 -0.18 1.65
N LEU A 310 -32.25 0.27 2.47
CA LEU A 310 -32.07 -0.19 3.85
C LEU A 310 -33.26 0.14 4.76
N LEU A 311 -33.96 1.23 4.46
CA LEU A 311 -35.17 1.66 5.15
C LEU A 311 -36.46 1.03 4.59
N ASN A 312 -36.34 0.15 3.59
CA ASN A 312 -37.47 -0.44 2.86
C ASN A 312 -38.43 0.63 2.31
N LEU A 313 -37.91 1.73 1.78
CA LEU A 313 -38.69 2.78 1.14
C LEU A 313 -38.70 2.56 -0.38
N SER A 314 -39.85 2.16 -0.90
CA SER A 314 -40.10 2.07 -2.35
C SER A 314 -40.46 3.44 -2.94
N GLU A 315 -40.44 3.57 -4.27
CA GLU A 315 -40.93 4.79 -4.93
C GLU A 315 -42.40 5.10 -4.61
N ALA A 316 -43.22 4.07 -4.37
CA ALA A 316 -44.61 4.25 -3.95
C ALA A 316 -44.70 4.86 -2.54
N ASP A 317 -43.81 4.45 -1.63
CA ASP A 317 -43.74 5.01 -0.28
C ASP A 317 -43.28 6.48 -0.31
N LEU A 318 -42.28 6.80 -1.16
CA LEU A 318 -41.84 8.18 -1.37
C LEU A 318 -42.97 9.08 -1.89
N ASN A 319 -43.73 8.61 -2.88
CA ASN A 319 -44.89 9.32 -3.42
C ASN A 319 -45.97 9.55 -2.36
N SER A 320 -46.32 8.51 -1.61
CA SER A 320 -47.34 8.57 -0.55
C SER A 320 -46.96 9.55 0.56
N ALA A 321 -45.68 9.55 0.94
CA ALA A 321 -45.11 10.46 1.95
C ALA A 321 -44.88 11.90 1.44
N GLY A 322 -44.99 12.12 0.13
CA GLY A 322 -44.70 13.42 -0.48
C GLY A 322 -43.21 13.78 -0.52
N ILE A 323 -42.32 12.79 -0.56
CA ILE A 323 -40.87 12.97 -0.61
C ILE A 323 -40.41 13.09 -2.06
N SER A 324 -39.69 14.15 -2.41
CA SER A 324 -39.05 14.33 -3.72
C SER A 324 -37.52 14.38 -3.60
N ILE A 325 -36.79 14.03 -4.65
CA ILE A 325 -35.32 13.97 -4.66
C ILE A 325 -34.76 14.86 -5.77
N TYR A 326 -33.86 15.77 -5.39
CA TYR A 326 -33.12 16.67 -6.28
C TYR A 326 -31.63 16.35 -6.24
N LYS A 327 -31.06 15.98 -7.37
CA LYS A 327 -29.65 15.67 -7.56
C LYS A 327 -28.93 16.87 -8.16
N VAL A 328 -28.00 17.42 -7.40
CA VAL A 328 -27.16 18.55 -7.83
C VAL A 328 -25.93 17.99 -8.56
N ALA A 329 -25.74 18.44 -9.80
CA ALA A 329 -24.55 18.20 -10.59
C ALA A 329 -23.57 19.37 -10.48
N MET A 330 -24.05 20.61 -10.48
CA MET A 330 -23.23 21.81 -10.31
C MET A 330 -23.33 22.32 -8.87
N SER A 331 -22.44 21.81 -8.01
CA SER A 331 -22.40 22.13 -6.57
C SER A 331 -22.12 23.60 -6.27
N TRP A 332 -21.38 24.28 -7.15
CA TRP A 332 -21.14 25.72 -7.06
C TRP A 332 -21.00 26.34 -8.46
N PRO A 333 -21.52 27.55 -8.71
CA PRO A 333 -22.53 28.20 -7.88
C PRO A 333 -23.88 27.50 -8.04
N LEU A 334 -24.60 27.20 -6.96
CA LEU A 334 -25.90 26.52 -7.01
C LEU A 334 -26.87 27.30 -7.92
N GLU A 335 -27.49 26.59 -8.87
CA GLU A 335 -28.41 27.19 -9.84
C GLU A 335 -29.74 27.54 -9.14
N PRO A 336 -30.11 28.84 -9.05
CA PRO A 336 -31.17 29.28 -8.16
C PRO A 336 -32.58 28.98 -8.66
N ARG A 337 -32.84 28.90 -9.97
CA ARG A 337 -34.20 28.75 -10.51
C ARG A 337 -34.73 27.34 -10.28
N GLY A 338 -34.01 26.32 -10.73
CA GLY A 338 -34.39 24.92 -10.63
C GLY A 338 -34.53 24.46 -9.17
N ILE A 339 -33.59 24.85 -8.29
CA ILE A 339 -33.69 24.49 -6.87
C ILE A 339 -34.86 25.20 -6.18
N SER A 340 -35.19 26.44 -6.58
CA SER A 340 -36.36 27.16 -6.07
C SER A 340 -37.67 26.53 -6.55
N GLU A 341 -37.76 26.13 -7.82
CA GLU A 341 -38.89 25.39 -8.39
C GLU A 341 -39.09 24.03 -7.70
N PHE A 342 -38.00 23.36 -7.32
CA PHE A 342 -38.03 22.15 -6.52
C PHE A 342 -38.55 22.42 -5.11
N ALA A 343 -37.96 23.38 -4.39
CA ALA A 343 -38.25 23.70 -2.99
C ALA A 343 -39.65 24.29 -2.74
N LYS A 344 -40.27 24.89 -3.76
CA LYS A 344 -41.59 25.52 -3.65
C LYS A 344 -42.65 24.52 -3.18
N GLY A 345 -43.31 24.86 -2.07
CA GLY A 345 -44.39 24.06 -1.47
C GLY A 345 -43.91 22.95 -0.53
N MET A 346 -42.61 22.86 -0.24
CA MET A 346 -42.08 21.89 0.72
C MET A 346 -42.09 22.43 2.15
N GLU A 347 -42.27 21.56 3.12
CA GLU A 347 -42.15 21.86 4.55
C GLU A 347 -40.68 21.83 5.00
N ARG A 348 -39.93 20.82 4.53
CA ARG A 348 -38.56 20.53 4.95
C ARG A 348 -37.69 20.03 3.80
N LEU A 349 -36.42 20.41 3.84
CA LEU A 349 -35.36 19.95 2.94
C LEU A 349 -34.24 19.29 3.74
N LEU A 350 -33.81 18.11 3.31
CA LEU A 350 -32.60 17.43 3.81
C LEU A 350 -31.51 17.49 2.74
N VAL A 351 -30.38 18.12 3.05
CA VAL A 351 -29.21 18.18 2.17
C VAL A 351 -28.23 17.06 2.55
N VAL A 352 -27.95 16.18 1.59
CA VAL A 352 -27.05 15.04 1.70
C VAL A 352 -25.83 15.29 0.81
N GLU A 353 -24.81 15.91 1.39
CA GLU A 353 -23.55 16.26 0.73
C GLU A 353 -22.34 15.89 1.59
N GLU A 354 -21.21 15.56 0.96
CA GLU A 354 -19.89 15.33 1.58
C GLU A 354 -18.91 16.43 1.13
N LYS A 355 -18.09 17.08 1.96
CA LYS A 355 -17.85 17.01 3.41
C LYS A 355 -18.46 18.19 4.15
N ARG A 356 -17.83 19.36 4.10
CA ARG A 356 -18.33 20.60 4.70
C ARG A 356 -19.55 21.08 3.90
N PRO A 357 -20.50 21.79 4.52
CA PRO A 357 -21.64 22.31 3.79
C PRO A 357 -21.17 23.28 2.70
N LEU A 358 -21.73 23.14 1.50
CA LEU A 358 -21.56 24.07 0.39
C LEU A 358 -22.91 24.30 -0.28
N VAL A 359 -23.61 23.23 -0.66
CA VAL A 359 -24.98 23.31 -1.20
C VAL A 359 -25.95 23.68 -0.09
N GLU A 360 -25.79 23.14 1.13
CA GLU A 360 -26.62 23.49 2.28
C GLU A 360 -26.55 25.00 2.59
N ASP A 361 -25.35 25.57 2.61
CA ASP A 361 -25.14 26.98 2.91
C ASP A 361 -25.69 27.89 1.80
N GLN A 362 -25.44 27.56 0.53
CA GLN A 362 -26.00 28.29 -0.62
C GLN A 362 -27.53 28.24 -0.64
N LEU A 363 -28.11 27.08 -0.33
CA LEU A 363 -29.56 26.90 -0.28
C LEU A 363 -30.19 27.70 0.85
N LYS A 364 -29.60 27.68 2.05
CA LYS A 364 -30.05 28.52 3.17
C LYS A 364 -29.98 30.00 2.82
N ASN A 365 -28.88 30.45 2.21
CA ASN A 365 -28.72 31.84 1.76
C ASN A 365 -29.77 32.23 0.71
N LEU A 366 -30.02 31.36 -0.28
CA LEU A 366 -31.03 31.58 -1.32
C LEU A 366 -32.44 31.71 -0.75
N LEU A 367 -32.79 30.85 0.22
CA LEU A 367 -34.13 30.80 0.81
C LEU A 367 -34.34 31.82 1.94
N TYR A 368 -33.27 32.41 2.50
CA TYR A 368 -33.35 33.36 3.62
C TYR A 368 -34.18 34.63 3.29
N GLY A 369 -34.33 34.97 2.02
CA GLY A 369 -35.17 36.09 1.58
C GLY A 369 -36.66 35.75 1.40
N TRP A 370 -37.06 34.47 1.44
CA TRP A 370 -38.44 34.05 1.19
C TRP A 370 -39.36 34.38 2.38
N GLU A 371 -40.64 34.61 2.16
CA GLU A 371 -41.58 34.76 3.27
C GLU A 371 -41.60 33.50 4.17
N ASP A 372 -41.58 33.68 5.49
CA ASP A 372 -41.46 32.58 6.47
C ASP A 372 -42.54 31.50 6.30
N SER A 373 -43.74 31.89 5.84
CA SER A 373 -44.88 30.97 5.59
C SER A 373 -44.65 30.01 4.42
N TYR A 374 -43.78 30.36 3.48
CA TYR A 374 -43.47 29.58 2.27
C TYR A 374 -42.04 29.01 2.27
N ARG A 375 -41.24 29.33 3.29
CA ARG A 375 -39.82 28.96 3.38
C ARG A 375 -39.68 27.56 4.01
N PRO A 376 -39.15 26.56 3.28
CA PRO A 376 -38.92 25.24 3.88
C PRO A 376 -37.78 25.31 4.90
N LYS A 377 -37.86 24.48 5.95
CA LYS A 377 -36.76 24.32 6.90
C LYS A 377 -35.67 23.45 6.27
N VAL A 378 -34.43 23.95 6.21
CA VAL A 378 -33.29 23.24 5.61
C VAL A 378 -32.42 22.62 6.71
N VAL A 379 -32.20 21.31 6.62
CA VAL A 379 -31.29 20.53 7.48
C VAL A 379 -30.27 19.78 6.62
N GLY A 380 -29.20 19.30 7.23
CA GLY A 380 -28.17 18.51 6.55
C GLY A 380 -27.10 18.10 7.55
N LYS A 381 -26.13 18.99 7.81
CA LYS A 381 -25.12 18.78 8.86
C LYS A 381 -25.72 18.83 10.26
N LYS A 382 -26.65 19.75 10.47
CA LYS A 382 -27.41 19.89 11.72
C LYS A 382 -28.88 19.61 11.47
N ASP A 383 -29.56 19.06 12.47
CA ASP A 383 -31.02 18.94 12.49
C ASP A 383 -31.69 20.25 12.96
N LEU A 384 -33.01 20.23 13.12
CA LEU A 384 -33.81 21.40 13.52
C LEU A 384 -33.54 21.85 14.96
N ASP A 385 -33.00 20.98 15.82
CA ASP A 385 -32.60 21.30 17.20
C ASP A 385 -31.15 21.82 17.27
N GLY A 386 -30.44 21.86 16.14
CA GLY A 386 -29.02 22.20 16.08
C GLY A 386 -28.08 21.06 16.48
N LYS A 387 -28.58 19.82 16.62
CA LYS A 387 -27.76 18.64 16.90
C LYS A 387 -27.15 18.10 15.60
N ASP A 388 -26.04 17.40 15.71
CA ASP A 388 -25.39 16.78 14.54
C ASP A 388 -26.32 15.74 13.88
N LEU A 389 -26.41 15.81 12.55
CA LEU A 389 -27.24 14.91 11.72
C LEU A 389 -26.36 14.14 10.74
N LEU A 390 -25.74 14.82 9.76
CA LEU A 390 -24.70 14.27 8.89
C LEU A 390 -23.34 14.88 9.23
N PRO A 391 -22.25 14.11 9.24
CA PRO A 391 -20.95 14.64 9.64
C PRO A 391 -20.40 15.61 8.59
N ALA A 392 -19.76 16.68 9.06
CA ALA A 392 -18.96 17.60 8.24
C ALA A 392 -17.49 17.17 8.14
N VAL A 393 -17.09 16.20 8.96
CA VAL A 393 -15.78 15.58 9.04
C VAL A 393 -15.86 14.13 8.55
N TRP A 394 -14.76 13.57 8.06
CA TRP A 394 -14.71 12.21 7.48
C TRP A 394 -15.59 12.04 6.25
N GLY A 395 -15.65 10.83 5.69
CA GLY A 395 -16.71 10.43 4.76
C GLY A 395 -17.86 9.77 5.51
N PHE A 396 -19.04 9.70 4.89
CA PHE A 396 -20.15 8.90 5.39
C PHE A 396 -20.56 7.80 4.40
N GLY A 397 -21.31 6.83 4.91
CA GLY A 397 -21.89 5.76 4.11
C GLY A 397 -23.42 5.69 4.25
N PRO A 398 -24.05 4.72 3.55
CA PRO A 398 -25.50 4.56 3.49
C PRO A 398 -26.17 4.47 4.87
N ASP A 399 -25.54 3.77 5.83
CA ASP A 399 -26.08 3.58 7.17
C ASP A 399 -26.29 4.92 7.92
N GLN A 400 -25.36 5.86 7.76
CA GLN A 400 -25.46 7.19 8.38
C GLN A 400 -26.54 8.03 7.69
N VAL A 401 -26.67 7.93 6.37
CA VAL A 401 -27.74 8.59 5.61
C VAL A 401 -29.11 8.05 6.00
N ALA A 402 -29.25 6.72 6.15
CA ALA A 402 -30.49 6.10 6.61
C ALA A 402 -30.88 6.54 8.02
N LYS A 403 -29.92 6.58 8.95
CA LYS A 403 -30.13 7.12 10.31
C LYS A 403 -30.52 8.59 10.29
N ALA A 404 -29.93 9.39 9.39
CA ALA A 404 -30.29 10.78 9.21
C ALA A 404 -31.72 10.95 8.68
N ILE A 405 -32.15 10.15 7.70
CA ILE A 405 -33.53 10.15 7.18
C ILE A 405 -34.53 9.79 8.28
N ALA A 406 -34.26 8.72 9.05
CA ALA A 406 -35.15 8.29 10.14
C ALA A 406 -35.29 9.38 11.22
N ARG A 407 -34.19 10.07 11.58
CA ARG A 407 -34.23 11.21 12.52
C ARG A 407 -34.92 12.43 11.93
N TRP A 408 -34.73 12.71 10.65
CA TRP A 408 -35.33 13.85 9.97
C TRP A 408 -36.86 13.74 9.86
N LEU A 409 -37.37 12.51 9.75
CA LEU A 409 -38.80 12.19 9.63
C LEU A 409 -39.42 11.67 10.96
N VAL A 410 -38.76 11.91 12.10
CA VAL A 410 -39.13 11.38 13.43
C VAL A 410 -40.53 11.79 13.91
N ASP A 411 -41.04 12.93 13.44
CA ASP A 411 -42.34 13.52 13.78
C ASP A 411 -43.42 13.22 12.74
N THR A 412 -43.14 12.31 11.80
CA THR A 412 -44.07 11.92 10.72
C THR A 412 -44.64 10.52 10.97
N GLU A 413 -45.67 10.18 10.21
CA GLU A 413 -46.29 8.86 10.17
C GLU A 413 -45.30 7.72 9.82
N LEU A 414 -44.17 8.02 9.18
CA LEU A 414 -43.14 7.04 8.81
C LEU A 414 -42.23 6.66 9.98
N ALA A 415 -42.18 7.45 11.06
CA ALA A 415 -41.23 7.26 12.15
C ALA A 415 -41.30 5.85 12.76
N ALA A 416 -42.51 5.32 12.93
CA ALA A 416 -42.74 3.98 13.49
C ALA A 416 -42.14 2.85 12.64
N GLN A 417 -42.03 3.04 11.32
CA GLN A 417 -41.38 2.11 10.40
C GLN A 417 -39.86 2.33 10.35
N LEU A 418 -39.42 3.58 10.26
CA LEU A 418 -38.03 3.90 9.93
C LEU A 418 -37.07 3.74 11.12
N ILE A 419 -37.48 4.13 12.32
CA ILE A 419 -36.61 4.12 13.51
C ILE A 419 -36.12 2.71 13.84
N PRO A 420 -36.98 1.67 13.90
CA PRO A 420 -36.52 0.31 14.21
C PRO A 420 -35.56 -0.28 13.17
N LEU A 421 -35.68 0.14 11.90
CA LEU A 421 -34.76 -0.27 10.84
C LEU A 421 -33.42 0.44 11.01
N ALA A 422 -33.43 1.76 11.19
CA ALA A 422 -32.24 2.57 11.37
C ALA A 422 -31.41 2.19 12.62
N GLU A 423 -32.06 1.81 13.72
CA GLU A 423 -31.41 1.34 14.95
C GLU A 423 -30.65 0.01 14.76
N LYS A 424 -31.07 -0.82 13.79
CA LYS A 424 -30.40 -2.08 13.45
C LYS A 424 -29.23 -1.91 12.49
N LEU A 425 -29.06 -0.72 11.90
CA LEU A 425 -27.99 -0.45 10.93
C LEU A 425 -26.64 -0.23 11.60
N GLY A 426 -25.58 -0.71 10.96
CA GLY A 426 -24.20 -0.70 11.44
C GLY A 426 -23.68 -2.10 11.79
N GLY A 427 -22.36 -2.29 11.75
CA GLY A 427 -21.73 -3.53 12.18
C GLY A 427 -21.65 -3.61 13.71
N ASN A 428 -22.10 -4.72 14.29
CA ASN A 428 -21.93 -5.02 15.73
C ASN A 428 -20.55 -5.61 16.07
N VAL A 429 -19.67 -5.72 15.08
CA VAL A 429 -18.35 -6.32 15.20
C VAL A 429 -17.33 -5.25 15.56
N ALA A 430 -16.62 -5.45 16.66
CA ALA A 430 -15.54 -4.55 17.07
C ALA A 430 -14.43 -4.47 16.00
N ALA A 431 -13.99 -3.25 15.68
CA ALA A 431 -13.00 -2.99 14.64
C ALA A 431 -11.61 -3.59 14.90
N LYS A 432 -11.26 -3.86 16.17
CA LYS A 432 -10.04 -4.56 16.56
C LYS A 432 -10.38 -5.73 17.47
N ALA A 433 -9.98 -6.94 17.09
CA ALA A 433 -9.79 -7.99 18.08
C ALA A 433 -8.50 -7.72 18.85
N GLN A 434 -8.54 -7.93 20.17
CA GLN A 434 -7.35 -7.86 21.00
C GLN A 434 -6.37 -8.96 20.58
N GLY A 435 -5.07 -8.64 20.55
CA GLY A 435 -4.01 -9.61 20.25
C GLY A 435 -3.74 -9.90 18.76
N LEU A 436 -4.46 -9.26 17.82
CA LEU A 436 -4.20 -9.42 16.39
C LEU A 436 -3.14 -8.44 15.87
N LEU A 437 -2.34 -8.92 14.92
CA LEU A 437 -1.38 -8.09 14.18
C LEU A 437 -2.10 -7.21 13.15
N ALA A 438 -1.49 -6.07 12.82
CA ALA A 438 -1.95 -5.18 11.77
C ALA A 438 -0.92 -5.05 10.64
N ARG A 439 -1.41 -4.83 9.42
CA ARG A 439 -0.60 -4.56 8.22
C ARG A 439 -0.24 -3.07 8.14
N GLU A 440 0.72 -2.65 8.96
CA GLU A 440 1.25 -1.28 8.88
C GLU A 440 2.09 -1.05 7.61
N PRO A 441 2.14 0.19 7.07
CA PRO A 441 3.00 0.53 5.95
C PRO A 441 4.47 0.24 6.26
N ILE A 442 5.16 -0.43 5.33
CA ILE A 442 6.59 -0.72 5.41
C ILE A 442 7.25 -0.56 4.04
N PHE A 443 8.54 -0.26 4.04
CA PHE A 443 9.36 -0.22 2.83
C PHE A 443 9.45 -1.58 2.13
N CYS A 444 9.57 -1.54 0.79
CA CYS A 444 9.82 -2.73 -0.03
C CYS A 444 11.10 -3.48 0.42
N ALA A 445 11.18 -4.78 0.17
CA ALA A 445 12.41 -5.54 0.38
C ALA A 445 13.59 -4.92 -0.40
N GLY A 446 14.72 -4.63 0.27
CA GLY A 446 15.88 -3.97 -0.33
C GLY A 446 15.66 -2.51 -0.75
N CYS A 447 14.68 -1.81 -0.16
CA CYS A 447 14.42 -0.41 -0.46
C CYS A 447 15.57 0.49 0.00
N PRO A 448 16.01 1.49 -0.80
CA PRO A 448 17.03 2.45 -0.38
C PRO A 448 16.63 3.26 0.87
N HIS A 449 15.33 3.46 1.10
CA HIS A 449 14.83 4.16 2.28
C HIS A 449 15.10 3.43 3.59
N ASN A 450 15.30 2.10 3.60
CA ASN A 450 15.65 1.37 4.83
C ASN A 450 16.96 1.85 5.46
N THR A 451 17.88 2.40 4.66
CA THR A 451 19.17 2.90 5.13
C THR A 451 19.23 4.41 5.08
N SER A 452 18.81 5.04 3.99
CA SER A 452 18.95 6.48 3.78
C SER A 452 18.13 7.34 4.76
N THR A 453 17.03 6.83 5.30
CA THR A 453 16.23 7.57 6.31
C THR A 453 16.79 7.45 7.73
N LYS A 454 17.72 6.52 7.99
CA LYS A 454 18.39 6.40 9.30
C LYS A 454 19.21 7.64 9.61
N LEU A 455 19.23 8.02 10.89
CA LEU A 455 19.90 9.22 11.38
C LEU A 455 20.92 8.88 12.47
N PRO A 456 22.04 9.63 12.56
CA PRO A 456 22.99 9.46 13.65
C PRO A 456 22.34 9.76 15.00
N GLU A 457 22.93 9.23 16.07
CA GLU A 457 22.51 9.53 17.44
C GLU A 457 22.56 11.01 17.78
N GLY A 458 21.52 11.46 18.48
CA GLY A 458 21.29 12.87 18.83
C GLY A 458 20.81 13.75 17.67
N SER A 459 20.57 13.21 16.48
CA SER A 459 20.14 14.00 15.31
C SER A 459 18.63 14.03 15.14
N LEU A 460 18.12 15.14 14.62
CA LEU A 460 16.72 15.33 14.28
C LEU A 460 16.52 15.22 12.77
N GLY A 461 15.37 14.65 12.36
CA GLY A 461 15.00 14.52 10.96
C GLY A 461 13.61 15.03 10.65
N SER A 462 13.44 15.50 9.41
CA SER A 462 12.15 15.75 8.82
C SER A 462 11.98 14.98 7.51
N ALA A 463 10.74 14.58 7.22
CA ALA A 463 10.36 13.94 5.97
C ALA A 463 9.72 14.94 5.01
N GLY A 464 9.94 14.79 3.71
CA GLY A 464 9.05 15.34 2.69
C GLY A 464 7.90 14.40 2.32
N ILE A 465 7.12 14.80 1.32
CA ILE A 465 6.04 13.97 0.80
C ILE A 465 6.61 12.93 -0.20
N GLY A 466 6.59 11.66 0.19
CA GLY A 466 7.11 10.53 -0.58
C GLY A 466 7.28 9.29 0.30
N CYS A 467 7.93 8.22 -0.19
CA CYS A 467 8.08 6.97 0.57
C CYS A 467 8.74 7.20 1.94
N HIS A 468 9.64 8.19 2.06
CA HIS A 468 10.30 8.56 3.31
C HIS A 468 9.36 9.07 4.40
N ILE A 469 8.09 9.38 4.09
CA ILE A 469 7.05 9.64 5.10
C ILE A 469 6.81 8.42 6.01
N MET A 470 7.07 7.20 5.52
CA MET A 470 7.00 5.98 6.32
C MET A 470 8.10 5.89 7.39
N ALA A 471 9.08 6.81 7.37
CA ALA A 471 10.05 6.97 8.44
C ALA A 471 9.51 7.80 9.62
N LEU A 472 8.32 8.41 9.51
CA LEU A 472 7.66 9.07 10.64
C LEU A 472 7.30 8.05 11.72
N GLY A 473 7.63 8.36 12.97
CA GLY A 473 7.22 7.56 14.13
C GLY A 473 8.30 7.37 15.20
N LYS A 474 7.87 6.89 16.38
CA LYS A 474 8.74 6.63 17.52
C LYS A 474 9.76 5.53 17.15
N GLY A 475 11.04 5.89 17.14
CA GLY A 475 12.17 4.96 16.90
C GLY A 475 13.03 5.25 15.66
N LEU A 476 12.55 6.06 14.70
CA LEU A 476 13.29 6.41 13.47
C LEU A 476 13.79 7.86 13.43
N ARG A 477 13.61 8.62 14.54
CA ARG A 477 14.10 10.00 14.77
C ARG A 477 13.72 11.01 13.67
N THR A 478 12.69 10.71 12.89
CA THR A 478 12.08 11.61 11.92
C THR A 478 10.73 12.05 12.47
N ASP A 479 10.67 13.30 12.93
CA ASP A 479 9.61 13.73 13.86
C ASP A 479 8.49 14.53 13.19
N THR A 480 8.78 15.15 12.04
CA THR A 480 7.85 16.06 11.37
C THR A 480 8.01 16.05 9.85
N TYR A 481 7.09 16.69 9.15
CA TYR A 481 7.08 16.84 7.69
C TYR A 481 6.50 18.20 7.27
N SER A 482 6.68 18.55 5.99
CA SER A 482 6.10 19.75 5.36
C SER A 482 5.31 19.38 4.10
N HIS A 483 4.61 20.35 3.53
CA HIS A 483 3.98 20.22 2.22
C HIS A 483 5.05 20.08 1.11
N MET A 484 4.66 19.47 -0.01
CA MET A 484 5.58 19.24 -1.14
C MET A 484 6.06 20.58 -1.72
N GLY A 485 7.39 20.76 -1.79
CA GLY A 485 8.06 22.00 -2.17
C GLY A 485 8.45 22.90 -1.00
N GLY A 486 7.97 22.62 0.20
CA GLY A 486 8.31 23.36 1.43
C GLY A 486 9.31 22.63 2.33
N GLU A 487 9.83 21.48 1.92
CA GLU A 487 10.72 20.65 2.71
C GLU A 487 11.99 21.39 3.16
N GLY A 488 12.20 21.43 4.47
CA GLY A 488 13.35 22.04 5.13
C GLY A 488 13.14 23.53 5.41
N ALA A 489 12.23 24.21 4.68
CA ALA A 489 11.94 25.62 4.93
C ALA A 489 11.27 25.85 6.31
N GLN A 490 10.57 24.86 6.85
CA GLN A 490 10.05 24.92 8.22
C GLN A 490 11.16 25.09 9.27
N TRP A 491 12.38 24.59 8.98
CA TRP A 491 13.54 24.79 9.84
C TRP A 491 14.03 26.23 9.85
N VAL A 492 13.90 26.95 8.73
CA VAL A 492 14.24 28.37 8.66
C VAL A 492 13.46 29.15 9.72
N GLY A 493 12.18 28.84 9.91
CA GLY A 493 11.36 29.42 10.98
C GLY A 493 11.72 28.90 12.37
N LEU A 494 11.98 27.59 12.52
CA LEU A 494 12.16 26.96 13.83
C LEU A 494 13.56 27.14 14.44
N HIS A 495 14.63 27.18 13.65
CA HIS A 495 16.02 27.09 14.14
C HIS A 495 16.38 28.21 15.13
N ARG A 496 15.79 29.41 14.98
CA ARG A 496 16.03 30.56 15.88
C ARG A 496 15.41 30.37 17.28
N PHE A 497 14.52 29.41 17.44
CA PHE A 497 13.75 29.15 18.66
C PHE A 497 13.93 27.72 19.18
N SER A 498 14.93 27.00 18.67
CA SER A 498 15.27 25.63 19.06
C SER A 498 16.68 25.58 19.62
N SER A 499 16.93 24.71 20.60
CA SER A 499 18.29 24.38 21.05
C SER A 499 19.00 23.40 20.11
N ALA A 500 18.29 22.80 19.16
CA ALA A 500 18.90 21.98 18.13
C ALA A 500 19.63 22.88 17.11
N GLU A 501 20.89 22.57 16.83
CA GLU A 501 21.72 23.38 15.92
C GLU A 501 21.59 22.95 14.46
N HIS A 502 21.04 21.77 14.18
CA HIS A 502 21.00 21.16 12.86
C HIS A 502 19.84 20.18 12.71
N ILE A 503 19.31 20.04 11.48
CA ILE A 503 18.39 18.96 11.11
C ILE A 503 18.79 18.30 9.78
N PHE A 504 18.34 17.05 9.60
CA PHE A 504 18.36 16.36 8.32
C PHE A 504 16.99 16.41 7.65
N GLN A 505 16.92 16.88 6.40
CA GLN A 505 15.68 16.89 5.61
C GLN A 505 15.74 15.79 4.54
N ASN A 506 14.88 14.77 4.66
CA ASN A 506 14.71 13.77 3.60
C ASN A 506 13.87 14.34 2.45
N MET A 507 14.34 14.17 1.22
CA MET A 507 13.66 14.61 -0.01
C MET A 507 13.90 13.57 -1.12
N GLY A 508 12.90 13.33 -1.97
CA GLY A 508 13.08 12.52 -3.18
C GLY A 508 13.49 13.37 -4.38
N ASP A 509 14.15 12.77 -5.36
CA ASP A 509 14.42 13.37 -6.68
C ASP A 509 13.17 13.94 -7.37
N GLY A 510 12.04 13.24 -7.31
CA GLY A 510 10.77 13.73 -7.85
C GLY A 510 10.27 15.00 -7.14
N THR A 511 10.39 15.07 -5.81
CA THR A 511 10.04 16.28 -5.03
C THR A 511 11.01 17.42 -5.32
N TYR A 512 12.30 17.11 -5.43
CA TYR A 512 13.34 18.07 -5.77
C TYR A 512 13.00 18.77 -7.09
N ASN A 513 12.65 18.00 -8.13
CA ASN A 513 12.31 18.58 -9.43
C ASN A 513 10.94 19.27 -9.46
N HIS A 514 9.95 18.71 -8.75
CA HIS A 514 8.60 19.28 -8.68
C HIS A 514 8.57 20.71 -8.12
N SER A 515 9.20 20.93 -6.96
CA SER A 515 9.23 22.24 -6.27
C SER A 515 10.31 22.39 -5.19
N GLY A 516 11.00 21.31 -4.81
CA GLY A 516 11.92 21.31 -3.66
C GLY A 516 13.15 22.21 -3.82
N LEU A 517 13.55 22.52 -5.05
CA LEU A 517 14.67 23.42 -5.34
C LEU A 517 14.49 24.81 -4.69
N LEU A 518 13.26 25.35 -4.69
CA LEU A 518 12.99 26.67 -4.09
C LEU A 518 13.14 26.66 -2.57
N ALA A 519 12.80 25.56 -1.89
CA ALA A 519 13.03 25.43 -0.46
C ALA A 519 14.53 25.37 -0.11
N ILE A 520 15.33 24.68 -0.93
CA ILE A 520 16.80 24.66 -0.77
C ILE A 520 17.37 26.06 -0.94
N ARG A 521 16.94 26.78 -1.98
CA ARG A 521 17.34 28.19 -2.21
C ARG A 521 16.99 29.09 -1.03
N GLN A 522 15.79 28.93 -0.44
CA GLN A 522 15.40 29.67 0.77
C GLN A 522 16.29 29.33 1.98
N ALA A 523 16.64 28.06 2.17
CA ALA A 523 17.53 27.65 3.25
C ALA A 523 18.94 28.25 3.09
N VAL A 524 19.47 28.28 1.86
CA VAL A 524 20.77 28.90 1.55
C VAL A 524 20.72 30.40 1.83
N ALA A 525 19.69 31.09 1.35
CA ALA A 525 19.49 32.52 1.59
C ALA A 525 19.37 32.86 3.09
N SER A 526 18.85 31.92 3.89
CA SER A 526 18.68 32.08 5.33
C SER A 526 19.90 31.70 6.16
N GLN A 527 20.95 31.16 5.52
CA GLN A 527 22.20 30.73 6.16
C GLN A 527 21.99 29.76 7.33
N VAL A 528 21.01 28.86 7.21
CA VAL A 528 20.70 27.89 8.27
C VAL A 528 21.56 26.64 8.16
N ASN A 529 21.79 25.98 9.29
CA ASN A 529 22.46 24.68 9.36
C ASN A 529 21.44 23.56 9.08
N ILE A 530 21.52 22.96 7.90
CA ILE A 530 20.63 21.88 7.46
C ILE A 530 21.33 20.99 6.45
N THR A 531 21.08 19.69 6.53
CA THR A 531 21.52 18.72 5.50
C THR A 531 20.33 18.18 4.74
N TYR A 532 20.26 18.47 3.44
CA TYR A 532 19.29 17.85 2.54
C TYR A 532 19.77 16.47 2.10
N LYS A 533 18.99 15.43 2.42
CA LYS A 533 19.22 14.06 1.93
C LYS A 533 18.31 13.81 0.74
N ILE A 534 18.86 14.00 -0.46
CA ILE A 534 18.14 13.84 -1.72
C ILE A 534 18.36 12.41 -2.21
N LEU A 535 17.30 11.62 -2.20
CA LEU A 535 17.35 10.26 -2.71
C LEU A 535 17.09 10.26 -4.21
N LEU A 536 18.13 9.91 -4.96
CA LEU A 536 18.06 9.71 -6.40
C LEU A 536 17.72 8.25 -6.68
N ASN A 537 16.44 7.98 -6.94
CA ASN A 537 15.89 6.64 -7.06
C ASN A 537 15.28 6.33 -8.44
N ASP A 538 15.26 7.33 -9.35
CA ASP A 538 14.92 7.20 -10.77
C ASP A 538 13.46 6.76 -11.03
N ALA A 539 12.56 6.93 -10.05
CA ALA A 539 11.14 6.61 -10.21
C ALA A 539 10.24 7.31 -9.18
N VAL A 540 9.08 7.80 -9.62
CA VAL A 540 8.00 8.22 -8.71
C VAL A 540 7.27 6.98 -8.18
N ALA A 541 7.86 6.39 -7.14
CA ALA A 541 7.55 5.03 -6.70
C ALA A 541 6.15 4.87 -6.08
N MET A 542 5.66 5.86 -5.32
CA MET A 542 4.37 5.76 -4.62
C MET A 542 3.16 5.78 -5.55
N THR A 543 3.29 6.31 -6.77
CA THR A 543 2.19 6.46 -7.74
C THR A 543 2.23 5.43 -8.87
N GLY A 544 3.08 4.39 -8.78
CA GLY A 544 3.13 3.29 -9.75
C GLY A 544 4.42 3.17 -10.57
N GLY A 545 5.45 3.97 -10.25
CA GLY A 545 6.78 3.89 -10.86
C GLY A 545 6.86 4.58 -12.22
N GLN A 546 6.20 5.73 -12.36
CA GLN A 546 6.40 6.65 -13.48
C GLN A 546 7.85 7.17 -13.49
N PRO A 547 8.41 7.51 -14.66
CA PRO A 547 9.63 8.32 -14.69
C PRO A 547 9.38 9.67 -13.99
N ALA A 548 10.40 10.25 -13.37
CA ALA A 548 10.33 11.63 -12.92
C ALA A 548 10.25 12.55 -14.16
N ASP A 549 9.40 13.57 -14.12
CA ASP A 549 9.37 14.59 -15.18
C ASP A 549 10.67 15.39 -15.09
N GLY A 550 11.34 15.66 -16.21
CA GLY A 550 12.68 16.26 -16.24
C GLY A 550 13.76 15.29 -15.75
N GLU A 551 14.73 14.93 -16.61
CA GLU A 551 15.80 13.99 -16.23
C GLU A 551 16.76 14.63 -15.20
N VAL A 552 16.55 14.31 -13.92
CA VAL A 552 17.51 14.61 -12.84
C VAL A 552 18.40 13.39 -12.64
N ASN A 553 19.69 13.53 -12.91
CA ASN A 553 20.71 12.51 -12.68
C ASN A 553 21.76 13.04 -11.69
N ALA A 554 22.66 12.19 -11.19
CA ALA A 554 23.65 12.60 -10.19
C ALA A 554 24.51 13.81 -10.64
N PRO A 555 25.01 13.88 -11.90
CA PRO A 555 25.68 15.06 -12.44
C PRO A 555 24.85 16.34 -12.41
N SER A 556 23.65 16.33 -13.00
CA SER A 556 22.81 17.52 -13.13
C SER A 556 22.35 18.01 -11.75
N LEU A 557 21.95 17.10 -10.88
CA LEU A 557 21.56 17.38 -9.50
C LEU A 557 22.69 18.03 -8.71
N ALA A 558 23.89 17.45 -8.75
CA ALA A 558 25.02 17.98 -8.00
C ALA A 558 25.45 19.37 -8.52
N ALA A 559 25.44 19.57 -9.84
CA ALA A 559 25.74 20.86 -10.45
C ALA A 559 24.73 21.94 -10.05
N GLN A 560 23.43 21.61 -10.05
CA GLN A 560 22.37 22.53 -9.62
C GLN A 560 22.50 22.89 -8.15
N LEU A 561 22.69 21.92 -7.25
CA LEU A 561 22.86 22.20 -5.81
C LEU A 561 24.03 23.15 -5.53
N LEU A 562 25.17 22.94 -6.19
CA LEU A 562 26.31 23.84 -6.08
C LEU A 562 26.00 25.23 -6.64
N ALA A 563 25.28 25.32 -7.76
CA ALA A 563 24.86 26.59 -8.35
C ALA A 563 23.89 27.37 -7.46
N GLU A 564 23.06 26.68 -6.67
CA GLU A 564 22.18 27.30 -5.66
C GLU A 564 22.93 27.78 -4.41
N GLY A 565 24.22 27.45 -4.27
CA GLY A 565 25.04 27.86 -3.12
C GLY A 565 25.06 26.88 -1.95
N VAL A 566 24.71 25.61 -2.18
CA VAL A 566 24.94 24.55 -1.18
C VAL A 566 26.45 24.36 -0.98
N GLY A 567 26.92 24.49 0.26
CA GLY A 567 28.35 24.58 0.55
C GLY A 567 29.11 23.25 0.35
N THR A 568 28.51 22.14 0.79
CA THR A 568 29.10 20.80 0.65
C THR A 568 28.07 19.84 0.05
N VAL A 569 28.43 19.18 -1.06
CA VAL A 569 27.61 18.18 -1.74
C VAL A 569 28.38 16.86 -1.81
N ILE A 570 27.78 15.78 -1.30
CA ILE A 570 28.39 14.44 -1.28
C ILE A 570 27.47 13.46 -2.01
N LEU A 571 28.03 12.70 -2.96
CA LEU A 571 27.37 11.61 -3.64
C LEU A 571 27.67 10.29 -2.93
N LEU A 572 26.65 9.71 -2.29
CA LEU A 572 26.65 8.35 -1.76
C LEU A 572 25.99 7.41 -2.77
N THR A 573 26.78 6.54 -3.40
CA THR A 573 26.35 5.72 -4.54
C THR A 573 26.55 4.23 -4.30
N GLU A 574 25.69 3.40 -4.91
CA GLU A 574 25.88 1.95 -4.94
C GLU A 574 27.05 1.51 -5.83
N ASN A 575 27.47 2.34 -6.79
CA ASN A 575 28.51 2.02 -7.77
C ASN A 575 29.62 3.11 -7.76
N PRO A 576 30.43 3.21 -6.69
CA PRO A 576 31.46 4.25 -6.59
C PRO A 576 32.53 4.14 -7.68
N ASP A 577 32.86 2.92 -8.14
CA ASP A 577 33.84 2.71 -9.22
C ASP A 577 33.38 3.33 -10.54
N HIS A 578 32.09 3.21 -10.88
CA HIS A 578 31.52 3.84 -12.06
C HIS A 578 31.78 5.36 -12.05
N TRP A 579 31.53 6.03 -10.93
CA TRP A 579 31.74 7.47 -10.81
C TRP A 579 33.21 7.89 -10.65
N ARG A 580 34.08 6.97 -10.20
CA ARG A 580 35.54 7.18 -10.27
C ARG A 580 36.03 7.17 -11.72
N GLU A 581 35.55 6.22 -12.53
CA GLU A 581 35.87 6.13 -13.96
C GLU A 581 35.26 7.31 -14.76
N HIS A 582 34.06 7.75 -14.38
CA HIS A 582 33.33 8.84 -15.04
C HIS A 582 33.44 10.17 -14.27
N ARG A 583 34.55 10.39 -13.56
CA ARG A 583 34.71 11.54 -12.65
C ARG A 583 34.54 12.90 -13.34
N SER A 584 34.86 12.98 -14.64
CA SER A 584 34.73 14.19 -15.46
C SER A 584 33.27 14.65 -15.67
N GLN A 585 32.29 13.78 -15.44
CA GLN A 585 30.86 14.13 -15.54
C GLN A 585 30.35 14.84 -14.27
N LEU A 586 31.02 14.66 -13.13
CA LEU A 586 30.64 15.26 -11.85
C LEU A 586 31.41 16.57 -11.60
N PRO A 587 30.79 17.59 -10.96
CA PRO A 587 31.53 18.77 -10.53
C PRO A 587 32.72 18.42 -9.63
N THR A 588 33.84 19.14 -9.74
CA THR A 588 35.08 18.84 -9.00
C THR A 588 34.90 18.91 -7.48
N ALA A 589 33.98 19.75 -7.00
CA ALA A 589 33.69 19.91 -5.57
C ALA A 589 32.93 18.72 -4.93
N VAL A 590 32.37 17.80 -5.74
CA VAL A 590 31.58 16.67 -5.23
C VAL A 590 32.49 15.53 -4.78
N GLU A 591 32.31 15.09 -3.54
CA GLU A 591 32.93 13.88 -3.02
C GLU A 591 32.09 12.65 -3.37
N VAL A 592 32.73 11.57 -3.83
CA VAL A 592 32.05 10.31 -4.20
C VAL A 592 32.43 9.22 -3.20
N LEU A 593 31.45 8.71 -2.47
CA LEU A 593 31.63 7.73 -1.41
C LEU A 593 30.65 6.54 -1.58
N PRO A 594 31.02 5.34 -1.09
CA PRO A 594 30.07 4.22 -1.06
C PRO A 594 28.98 4.45 -0.01
N ARG A 595 27.78 3.89 -0.24
CA ARG A 595 26.64 3.96 0.70
C ARG A 595 26.93 3.48 2.12
N SER A 596 28.02 2.73 2.36
CA SER A 596 28.44 2.30 3.69
C SER A 596 28.88 3.47 4.58
N GLU A 597 29.32 4.58 3.98
CA GLU A 597 29.83 5.75 4.72
C GLU A 597 28.74 6.71 5.19
N LEU A 598 27.45 6.36 5.01
CA LEU A 598 26.33 7.24 5.30
C LEU A 598 26.36 7.80 6.75
N ASP A 599 26.62 6.97 7.76
CA ASP A 599 26.64 7.44 9.16
C ASP A 599 27.80 8.44 9.40
N ALA A 600 29.00 8.12 8.92
CA ALA A 600 30.17 8.98 9.04
C ALA A 600 29.97 10.33 8.31
N VAL A 601 29.41 10.29 7.11
CA VAL A 601 29.08 11.49 6.33
C VAL A 601 28.03 12.34 7.06
N GLN A 602 26.96 11.73 7.57
CA GLN A 602 25.93 12.47 8.30
C GLN A 602 26.51 13.14 9.55
N ARG A 603 27.33 12.43 10.36
CA ARG A 603 28.00 13.03 11.52
C ARG A 603 28.88 14.21 11.13
N ARG A 604 29.66 14.10 10.05
CA ARG A 604 30.48 15.20 9.54
C ARG A 604 29.64 16.40 9.10
N LEU A 605 28.56 16.16 8.36
CA LEU A 605 27.70 17.24 7.84
C LEU A 605 26.85 17.92 8.92
N ARG A 606 26.48 17.20 9.99
CA ARG A 606 25.77 17.78 11.13
C ARG A 606 26.57 18.92 11.80
N GLU A 607 27.89 18.75 11.88
CA GLU A 607 28.81 19.74 12.47
C GLU A 607 29.30 20.78 11.43
N THR A 608 28.82 20.70 10.18
CA THR A 608 29.20 21.64 9.11
C THR A 608 28.21 22.80 9.06
N ALA A 609 28.71 24.02 9.22
CA ALA A 609 27.87 25.23 9.15
C ALA A 609 27.30 25.45 7.74
N GLY A 610 26.09 26.00 7.69
CA GLY A 610 25.36 26.30 6.46
C GLY A 610 24.61 25.11 5.87
N VAL A 611 24.17 25.27 4.62
CA VAL A 611 23.40 24.26 3.90
C VAL A 611 24.33 23.24 3.25
N THR A 612 24.08 21.97 3.51
CA THR A 612 24.81 20.83 2.93
C THR A 612 23.83 19.84 2.28
N ALA A 613 24.33 19.00 1.36
CA ALA A 613 23.51 17.99 0.71
C ALA A 613 24.21 16.64 0.58
N ILE A 614 23.42 15.58 0.76
CA ILE A 614 23.76 14.21 0.43
C ILE A 614 22.87 13.79 -0.74
N ILE A 615 23.49 13.45 -1.87
CA ILE A 615 22.81 12.74 -2.96
C ILE A 615 22.98 11.24 -2.67
N TYR A 616 21.90 10.57 -2.28
CA TYR A 616 21.90 9.12 -2.05
C TYR A 616 21.37 8.42 -3.30
N GLU A 617 22.28 7.95 -4.16
CA GLU A 617 21.97 7.32 -5.44
C GLU A 617 21.76 5.81 -5.30
N GLN A 618 20.50 5.38 -5.46
CA GLN A 618 20.13 3.97 -5.53
C GLN A 618 18.73 3.82 -6.13
N VAL A 619 18.61 3.09 -7.24
CA VAL A 619 17.33 2.90 -7.94
C VAL A 619 16.28 2.24 -7.02
N CYS A 620 15.03 2.70 -7.13
CA CYS A 620 13.89 2.15 -6.41
C CYS A 620 13.80 0.61 -6.52
N ALA A 621 13.66 -0.08 -5.39
CA ALA A 621 13.66 -1.55 -5.36
C ALA A 621 12.52 -2.19 -6.19
N ALA A 622 11.34 -1.56 -6.21
CA ALA A 622 10.22 -2.05 -7.02
C ALA A 622 10.51 -1.92 -8.53
N GLU A 623 11.14 -0.82 -8.93
CA GLU A 623 11.51 -0.56 -10.32
C GLU A 623 12.70 -1.42 -10.76
N LYS A 624 13.71 -1.63 -9.90
CA LYS A 624 14.79 -2.62 -10.13
C LYS A 624 14.21 -3.99 -10.48
N ARG A 625 13.23 -4.46 -9.71
CA ARG A 625 12.55 -5.75 -9.99
C ARG A 625 11.83 -5.74 -11.35
N ARG A 626 11.12 -4.65 -11.68
CA ARG A 626 10.38 -4.50 -12.95
C ARG A 626 11.34 -4.50 -14.14
N ARG A 627 12.42 -3.71 -14.10
CA ARG A 627 13.43 -3.63 -15.17
C ARG A 627 14.19 -4.94 -15.34
N ARG A 628 14.56 -5.63 -14.25
CA ARG A 628 15.16 -6.97 -14.33
C ARG A 628 14.22 -7.99 -15.00
N LYS A 629 12.93 -8.01 -14.64
CA LYS A 629 11.93 -8.88 -15.29
C LYS A 629 11.78 -8.56 -16.78
N LYS A 630 11.86 -7.28 -17.17
CA LYS A 630 11.85 -6.81 -18.57
C LYS A 630 13.21 -6.91 -19.29
N LYS A 631 14.26 -7.44 -18.64
CA LYS A 631 15.64 -7.50 -19.16
C LYS A 631 16.25 -6.13 -19.51
N GLN A 632 15.78 -5.06 -18.86
CA GLN A 632 16.27 -3.68 -19.01
C GLN A 632 17.34 -3.31 -17.98
N MET A 633 17.60 -4.18 -17.01
CA MET A 633 18.65 -4.02 -16.00
C MET A 633 19.26 -5.38 -15.71
N VAL A 634 20.58 -5.42 -15.49
CA VAL A 634 21.29 -6.65 -15.14
C VAL A 634 20.72 -7.22 -13.83
N ASP A 635 20.36 -8.50 -13.85
CA ASP A 635 20.01 -9.23 -12.64
C ASP A 635 21.27 -9.87 -12.05
N PRO A 636 21.72 -9.48 -10.84
CA PRO A 636 22.92 -10.05 -10.25
C PRO A 636 22.80 -11.57 -10.11
N SER A 637 23.83 -12.30 -10.52
CA SER A 637 23.91 -13.77 -10.38
C SER A 637 24.21 -14.24 -8.95
N GLN A 638 24.09 -13.33 -7.97
CA GLN A 638 24.36 -13.58 -6.57
C GLN A 638 23.06 -13.63 -5.77
N ARG A 639 22.98 -14.56 -4.82
CA ARG A 639 21.89 -14.69 -3.85
C ARG A 639 22.45 -14.95 -2.46
N LEU A 640 21.78 -14.44 -1.43
CA LEU A 640 22.13 -14.74 -0.04
C LEU A 640 21.32 -15.92 0.48
N LEU A 641 21.99 -16.83 1.17
CA LEU A 641 21.39 -17.93 1.92
C LEU A 641 21.83 -17.82 3.38
N ILE A 642 20.90 -18.08 4.30
CA ILE A 642 21.19 -18.22 5.73
C ILE A 642 21.24 -19.72 6.05
N ASN A 643 22.38 -20.19 6.55
CA ASN A 643 22.46 -21.52 7.15
C ASN A 643 21.72 -21.50 8.50
N HIS A 644 20.52 -22.08 8.52
CA HIS A 644 19.64 -22.06 9.70
C HIS A 644 20.26 -22.80 10.90
N ARG A 645 21.12 -23.79 10.66
CA ARG A 645 21.89 -24.47 11.73
C ARG A 645 22.86 -23.52 12.41
N VAL A 646 23.50 -22.63 11.65
CA VAL A 646 24.42 -21.61 12.20
C VAL A 646 23.64 -20.43 12.78
N CYS A 647 22.50 -20.04 12.20
CA CYS A 647 21.71 -18.92 12.70
C CYS A 647 21.34 -19.08 14.20
N GLU A 648 21.53 -18.01 14.97
CA GLU A 648 21.11 -17.92 16.39
C GLU A 648 19.73 -17.27 16.56
N GLY A 649 19.09 -16.82 15.48
CA GLY A 649 17.77 -16.18 15.55
C GLY A 649 17.78 -14.74 16.10
N CYS A 650 18.95 -14.15 16.37
CA CYS A 650 19.11 -12.85 17.07
C CYS A 650 18.47 -11.63 16.38
N GLY A 651 18.14 -11.72 15.09
CA GLY A 651 17.44 -10.65 14.37
C GLY A 651 18.30 -9.45 13.95
N ASP A 652 19.61 -9.43 14.21
CA ASP A 652 20.48 -8.31 13.83
C ASP A 652 20.47 -8.04 12.31
N CYS A 653 20.35 -9.08 11.48
CA CYS A 653 20.14 -8.91 10.03
C CYS A 653 18.87 -8.08 9.68
N SER A 654 17.80 -8.20 10.47
CA SER A 654 16.60 -7.36 10.34
C SER A 654 16.84 -5.94 10.86
N VAL A 655 17.62 -5.76 11.94
CA VAL A 655 17.99 -4.44 12.47
C VAL A 655 18.82 -3.64 11.46
N GLN A 656 19.82 -4.28 10.85
CA GLN A 656 20.69 -3.61 9.87
C GLN A 656 19.93 -3.27 8.58
N SER A 657 19.13 -4.21 8.05
CA SER A 657 18.51 -4.07 6.73
C SER A 657 17.07 -3.53 6.72
N SER A 658 16.35 -3.63 7.85
CA SER A 658 14.91 -3.39 7.96
C SER A 658 14.10 -4.04 6.83
N CYS A 659 14.53 -5.22 6.39
CA CYS A 659 14.06 -5.85 5.15
C CYS A 659 13.03 -6.94 5.42
N ILE A 660 11.84 -6.76 4.86
CA ILE A 660 10.73 -7.73 4.97
C ILE A 660 10.99 -9.09 4.29
N ALA A 661 12.04 -9.21 3.48
CA ALA A 661 12.44 -10.50 2.90
C ALA A 661 13.26 -11.38 3.87
N VAL A 662 13.59 -10.87 5.06
CA VAL A 662 14.15 -11.68 6.15
C VAL A 662 12.98 -12.23 6.97
N GLU A 663 12.71 -13.52 6.83
CA GLU A 663 11.54 -14.18 7.40
C GLU A 663 11.95 -15.09 8.57
N PRO A 664 11.03 -15.36 9.53
CA PRO A 664 11.28 -16.39 10.53
C PRO A 664 11.30 -17.76 9.86
N LEU A 665 12.06 -18.67 10.46
CA LEU A 665 12.05 -20.09 10.12
C LEU A 665 11.96 -20.86 11.43
N GLU A 666 10.81 -21.47 11.71
CA GLU A 666 10.67 -22.35 12.88
C GLU A 666 11.45 -23.64 12.65
N THR A 667 12.26 -24.02 13.65
CA THR A 667 13.07 -25.25 13.61
C THR A 667 13.00 -25.95 14.96
N PRO A 668 13.35 -27.25 15.06
CA PRO A 668 13.46 -27.94 16.35
C PRO A 668 14.43 -27.28 17.35
N LEU A 669 15.39 -26.48 16.85
CA LEU A 669 16.37 -25.71 17.62
C LEU A 669 15.90 -24.27 17.92
N GLY A 670 14.60 -24.02 17.83
CA GLY A 670 13.96 -22.72 17.99
C GLY A 670 13.94 -21.89 16.70
N ARG A 671 13.36 -20.70 16.80
CA ARG A 671 13.19 -19.77 15.67
C ARG A 671 14.52 -19.28 15.10
N LYS A 672 14.70 -19.49 13.79
CA LYS A 672 15.85 -19.02 12.99
C LYS A 672 15.40 -17.98 11.96
N ARG A 673 16.32 -17.55 11.09
CA ARG A 673 16.05 -16.61 9.99
C ARG A 673 16.30 -17.28 8.65
N GLN A 674 15.53 -16.89 7.66
CA GLN A 674 15.74 -17.26 6.26
C GLN A 674 15.53 -16.06 5.34
N ILE A 675 16.05 -16.14 4.12
CA ILE A 675 15.82 -15.13 3.08
C ILE A 675 14.78 -15.68 2.12
N ASN A 676 13.66 -14.97 1.98
CA ASN A 676 12.68 -15.24 0.94
C ASN A 676 13.27 -14.91 -0.44
N GLN A 677 13.63 -15.96 -1.19
CA GLN A 677 14.30 -15.82 -2.48
C GLN A 677 13.42 -15.21 -3.58
N SER A 678 12.10 -15.27 -3.42
CA SER A 678 11.10 -14.74 -4.35
C SER A 678 10.85 -13.25 -4.13
N SER A 679 10.92 -12.80 -2.87
CA SER A 679 10.72 -11.40 -2.48
C SER A 679 12.01 -10.57 -2.46
N CYS A 680 13.18 -11.21 -2.35
CA CYS A 680 14.47 -10.53 -2.25
C CYS A 680 14.84 -9.76 -3.52
N ASN A 681 15.11 -8.45 -3.38
CA ASN A 681 15.60 -7.58 -4.47
C ASN A 681 17.13 -7.49 -4.57
N LYS A 682 17.88 -8.33 -3.85
CA LYS A 682 19.34 -8.48 -3.94
C LYS A 682 20.13 -7.20 -3.57
N ASP A 683 19.67 -6.41 -2.59
CA ASP A 683 20.42 -5.27 -2.02
C ASP A 683 21.52 -5.72 -1.02
N MET A 684 21.44 -6.97 -0.55
CA MET A 684 22.43 -7.67 0.28
C MET A 684 22.77 -7.06 1.66
N ARG A 685 22.20 -5.91 2.05
CA ARG A 685 22.41 -5.26 3.35
C ARG A 685 22.07 -6.12 4.57
N CYS A 686 21.23 -7.15 4.43
CA CYS A 686 20.99 -8.10 5.53
C CYS A 686 22.26 -8.88 5.91
N ALA A 687 23.22 -9.02 4.98
CA ALA A 687 24.53 -9.58 5.26
C ALA A 687 25.42 -8.65 6.10
N ASP A 688 25.07 -7.38 6.31
CA ASP A 688 25.81 -6.48 7.20
C ASP A 688 25.62 -6.86 8.68
N GLY A 689 24.57 -7.63 9.01
CA GLY A 689 24.35 -8.13 10.36
C GLY A 689 25.49 -9.04 10.83
N PHE A 690 25.92 -8.90 12.07
CA PHE A 690 27.05 -9.60 12.66
C PHE A 690 26.70 -11.06 12.97
N CYS A 691 26.66 -11.87 11.91
CA CYS A 691 26.31 -13.28 11.96
C CYS A 691 27.09 -14.07 10.89
N PRO A 692 27.80 -15.15 11.27
CA PRO A 692 28.56 -15.97 10.33
C PRO A 692 27.68 -16.93 9.51
N SER A 693 26.35 -16.90 9.66
CA SER A 693 25.41 -17.80 8.98
C SER A 693 25.16 -17.48 7.50
N PHE A 694 25.57 -16.30 7.04
CA PHE A 694 25.34 -15.83 5.67
C PHE A 694 26.34 -16.44 4.68
N VAL A 695 25.80 -16.95 3.57
CA VAL A 695 26.57 -17.40 2.41
C VAL A 695 26.02 -16.71 1.16
N THR A 696 26.92 -16.14 0.36
CA THR A 696 26.60 -15.73 -1.01
C THR A 696 26.76 -16.94 -1.93
N VAL A 697 25.70 -17.27 -2.65
CA VAL A 697 25.68 -18.24 -3.74
C VAL A 697 25.81 -17.47 -5.05
N GLU A 698 26.88 -17.71 -5.81
CA GLU A 698 27.11 -17.08 -7.12
C GLU A 698 26.94 -18.09 -8.25
N GLY A 699 26.21 -17.70 -9.30
CA GLY A 699 25.98 -18.52 -10.51
C GLY A 699 24.82 -19.51 -10.38
N GLY A 700 24.42 -19.88 -9.17
CA GLY A 700 23.32 -20.81 -8.92
C GLY A 700 21.95 -20.21 -9.24
N GLU A 701 21.12 -20.98 -9.96
CA GLU A 701 19.72 -20.65 -10.16
C GLU A 701 18.86 -21.24 -9.04
N LEU A 702 17.71 -20.63 -8.76
CA LEU A 702 16.74 -21.25 -7.88
C LEU A 702 16.26 -22.55 -8.52
N LYS A 703 16.24 -23.62 -7.72
CA LYS A 703 15.78 -24.91 -8.18
C LYS A 703 14.31 -24.78 -8.57
N LYS A 704 14.04 -24.91 -9.87
CA LYS A 704 12.68 -24.95 -10.38
C LYS A 704 12.16 -26.39 -10.23
N PRO A 705 10.90 -26.60 -9.83
CA PRO A 705 10.27 -27.90 -10.03
C PRO A 705 10.36 -28.28 -11.51
N PRO A 706 10.26 -29.57 -11.87
CA PRO A 706 10.21 -29.98 -13.27
C PRO A 706 8.86 -29.53 -13.87
N VAL A 707 8.77 -28.23 -14.17
CA VAL A 707 7.52 -27.50 -14.45
C VAL A 707 6.78 -28.13 -15.62
N GLN A 708 7.49 -28.63 -16.64
CA GLN A 708 6.87 -29.23 -17.81
C GLN A 708 6.12 -30.53 -17.45
N SER A 709 6.76 -31.48 -16.76
CA SER A 709 6.11 -32.74 -16.37
C SER A 709 5.01 -32.53 -15.33
N LEU A 710 5.15 -31.52 -14.47
CA LEU A 710 4.14 -31.14 -13.50
C LEU A 710 2.95 -30.45 -14.18
N ALA A 711 3.19 -29.60 -15.17
CA ALA A 711 2.16 -28.97 -15.99
C ALA A 711 1.39 -30.02 -16.78
N ASP A 712 2.07 -30.99 -17.41
CA ASP A 712 1.41 -32.08 -18.15
C ASP A 712 0.54 -32.93 -17.22
N ALA A 713 1.05 -33.30 -16.03
CA ALA A 713 0.30 -34.07 -15.04
C ALA A 713 -0.89 -33.27 -14.46
N LEU A 714 -0.72 -31.97 -14.27
CA LEU A 714 -1.78 -31.05 -13.83
C LEU A 714 -2.84 -30.88 -14.93
N ASP A 715 -2.44 -30.74 -16.19
CA ASP A 715 -3.33 -30.63 -17.34
C ASP A 715 -4.18 -31.92 -17.48
N VAL A 716 -3.59 -33.10 -17.27
CA VAL A 716 -4.32 -34.38 -17.21
C VAL A 716 -5.31 -34.41 -16.03
N ALA A 717 -4.89 -33.98 -14.84
CA ALA A 717 -5.75 -33.99 -13.67
C ALA A 717 -6.92 -32.99 -13.76
N ILE A 718 -6.73 -31.90 -14.50
CA ILE A 718 -7.74 -30.86 -14.73
C ILE A 718 -8.73 -31.24 -15.84
N ALA A 719 -8.35 -32.08 -16.80
CA ALA A 719 -9.17 -32.42 -17.97
C ALA A 719 -10.54 -33.05 -17.63
N GLY A 720 -10.71 -33.60 -16.43
CA GLY A 720 -11.95 -34.24 -15.96
C GLY A 720 -12.76 -33.45 -14.94
N LEU A 721 -12.51 -32.15 -14.77
CA LEU A 721 -13.26 -31.34 -13.79
C LEU A 721 -14.74 -31.19 -14.19
N PRO A 722 -15.68 -31.36 -13.24
CA PRO A 722 -17.08 -31.05 -13.49
C PRO A 722 -17.25 -29.53 -13.65
N SER A 723 -18.27 -29.15 -14.44
CA SER A 723 -18.67 -27.74 -14.59
C SER A 723 -18.96 -27.12 -13.23
N ALA A 724 -18.41 -25.91 -13.01
CA ALA A 724 -18.62 -25.21 -11.77
C ALA A 724 -20.09 -24.74 -11.63
N PRO A 725 -20.74 -24.92 -10.47
CA PRO A 725 -22.04 -24.33 -10.21
C PRO A 725 -21.94 -22.80 -10.14
N VAL A 726 -22.99 -22.10 -10.58
CA VAL A 726 -23.06 -20.62 -10.53
C VAL A 726 -24.08 -20.20 -9.49
N ALA A 727 -23.70 -19.31 -8.57
CA ALA A 727 -24.63 -18.79 -7.58
C ALA A 727 -25.72 -17.92 -8.22
N THR A 728 -26.98 -18.12 -7.82
CA THR A 728 -28.11 -17.27 -8.24
C THR A 728 -28.07 -15.91 -7.53
N LEU A 729 -28.38 -14.83 -8.26
CA LEU A 729 -28.42 -13.46 -7.73
C LEU A 729 -29.86 -13.07 -7.36
N ALA A 730 -30.28 -13.25 -6.11
CA ALA A 730 -31.53 -12.63 -5.64
C ALA A 730 -31.36 -11.14 -5.31
N GLN A 731 -30.14 -10.76 -4.92
CA GLN A 731 -29.69 -9.40 -4.62
C GLN A 731 -28.23 -9.29 -5.07
N PRO A 732 -27.69 -8.06 -5.23
CA PRO A 732 -26.28 -7.88 -5.53
C PRO A 732 -25.38 -8.56 -4.49
N LEU A 733 -24.45 -9.41 -4.94
CA LEU A 733 -23.48 -10.05 -4.08
C LEU A 733 -22.28 -9.12 -3.85
N SER A 734 -21.99 -8.84 -2.58
CA SER A 734 -20.83 -8.07 -2.11
C SER A 734 -19.67 -8.99 -1.76
N ILE A 735 -18.62 -8.92 -2.59
CA ILE A 735 -17.40 -9.72 -2.51
C ILE A 735 -16.25 -8.81 -2.06
N LEU A 736 -15.63 -9.17 -0.93
CA LEU A 736 -14.45 -8.51 -0.41
C LEU A 736 -13.20 -9.32 -0.78
N VAL A 737 -12.23 -8.70 -1.45
CA VAL A 737 -10.92 -9.32 -1.73
C VAL A 737 -9.87 -8.61 -0.89
N ALA A 738 -9.27 -9.33 0.06
CA ALA A 738 -8.34 -8.75 1.04
C ALA A 738 -6.97 -9.40 0.93
N GLY A 739 -5.93 -8.62 0.68
CA GLY A 739 -4.57 -9.14 0.50
C GLY A 739 -3.48 -8.10 0.68
N ILE A 740 -2.28 -8.40 0.20
CA ILE A 740 -1.13 -7.49 0.30
C ILE A 740 -0.74 -6.89 -1.06
N GLY A 741 -0.19 -5.68 -1.01
CA GLY A 741 0.33 -4.99 -2.19
C GLY A 741 1.33 -5.87 -2.96
N GLY A 742 1.08 -6.03 -4.26
CA GLY A 742 1.93 -6.83 -5.15
C GLY A 742 1.63 -8.33 -5.21
N SER A 743 0.60 -8.85 -4.53
CA SER A 743 0.19 -10.27 -4.62
C SER A 743 -0.83 -10.57 -5.72
N GLY A 744 -1.49 -9.55 -6.29
CA GLY A 744 -2.50 -9.73 -7.37
C GLY A 744 -3.95 -9.52 -6.93
N VAL A 745 -4.21 -8.90 -5.77
CA VAL A 745 -5.56 -8.56 -5.29
C VAL A 745 -6.36 -7.75 -6.32
N LEU A 746 -5.72 -6.71 -6.87
CA LEU A 746 -6.33 -5.85 -7.90
C LEU A 746 -6.65 -6.64 -9.17
N THR A 747 -5.82 -7.62 -9.51
CA THR A 747 -6.05 -8.49 -10.67
C THR A 747 -7.28 -9.35 -10.45
N VAL A 748 -7.45 -9.99 -9.28
CA VAL A 748 -8.66 -10.76 -8.97
C VAL A 748 -9.91 -9.88 -9.07
N ALA A 749 -9.88 -8.67 -8.48
CA ALA A 749 -11.02 -7.76 -8.54
C ALA A 749 -11.37 -7.35 -9.99
N ALA A 750 -10.38 -7.01 -10.80
CA ALA A 750 -10.57 -6.66 -12.21
C ALA A 750 -11.11 -7.84 -13.04
N LEU A 751 -10.62 -9.06 -12.78
CA LEU A 751 -11.10 -10.27 -13.45
C LEU A 751 -12.55 -10.57 -13.10
N LEU A 752 -12.94 -10.47 -11.83
CA LEU A 752 -14.34 -10.63 -11.41
C LEU A 752 -15.25 -9.58 -12.05
N GLY A 753 -14.83 -8.31 -12.06
CA GLY A 753 -15.59 -7.22 -12.66
C GLY A 753 -15.79 -7.40 -14.17
N MET A 754 -14.73 -7.76 -14.89
CA MET A 754 -14.77 -8.03 -16.33
C MET A 754 -15.55 -9.30 -16.68
N ALA A 755 -15.38 -10.39 -15.93
CA ALA A 755 -16.12 -11.62 -16.19
C ALA A 755 -17.63 -11.42 -16.00
N ALA A 756 -18.05 -10.72 -14.95
CA ALA A 756 -19.45 -10.34 -14.78
C ALA A 756 -19.95 -9.41 -15.91
N HIS A 757 -19.11 -8.49 -16.40
CA HIS A 757 -19.45 -7.64 -17.54
C HIS A 757 -19.76 -8.45 -18.81
N LEU A 758 -18.93 -9.45 -19.11
CA LEU A 758 -19.07 -10.30 -20.29
C LEU A 758 -20.42 -11.04 -20.28
N GLU A 759 -20.86 -11.52 -19.11
CA GLU A 759 -22.17 -12.17 -18.90
C GLU A 759 -23.35 -11.19 -18.78
N GLU A 760 -23.18 -9.95 -19.26
CA GLU A 760 -24.20 -8.88 -19.24
C GLU A 760 -24.69 -8.45 -17.84
N LYS A 761 -24.07 -8.94 -16.76
CA LYS A 761 -24.40 -8.58 -15.38
C LYS A 761 -23.96 -7.17 -15.02
N GLY A 762 -24.53 -6.63 -13.96
CA GLY A 762 -24.01 -5.43 -13.31
C GLY A 762 -22.75 -5.77 -12.52
N SER A 763 -21.69 -4.99 -12.69
CA SER A 763 -20.47 -5.15 -11.91
C SER A 763 -19.86 -3.82 -11.53
N THR A 764 -19.43 -3.71 -10.27
CA THR A 764 -18.59 -2.61 -9.80
C THR A 764 -17.38 -3.16 -9.07
N THR A 765 -16.24 -2.53 -9.26
CA THR A 765 -14.99 -2.78 -8.55
C THR A 765 -14.54 -1.47 -7.92
N LEU A 766 -13.97 -1.52 -6.73
CA LEU A 766 -13.36 -0.39 -6.05
C LEU A 766 -12.20 -0.93 -5.22
N TYR A 767 -11.02 -0.33 -5.30
CA TYR A 767 -9.88 -0.85 -4.57
C TYR A 767 -9.00 0.27 -4.04
N PHE A 768 -8.42 0.05 -2.86
CA PHE A 768 -7.54 0.99 -2.19
C PHE A 768 -6.13 0.42 -2.12
N THR A 769 -5.16 1.18 -2.60
CA THR A 769 -3.75 0.93 -2.31
C THR A 769 -3.31 1.88 -1.20
N GLY A 770 -3.06 1.35 0.00
CA GLY A 770 -2.53 2.16 1.10
C GLY A 770 -1.13 2.73 0.77
N LEU A 771 -0.56 3.49 1.72
CA LEU A 771 0.74 4.16 1.57
C LEU A 771 1.87 3.27 1.02
N SER A 772 1.88 1.98 1.38
CA SER A 772 2.88 1.04 0.86
C SER A 772 2.35 0.26 -0.34
N GLN A 773 2.98 0.49 -1.49
CA GLN A 773 2.69 -0.22 -2.74
C GLN A 773 2.96 -1.74 -2.69
N LYS A 774 3.79 -2.23 -1.74
CA LYS A 774 4.07 -3.65 -1.56
C LYS A 774 4.10 -4.04 -0.09
N ASN A 775 3.49 -5.18 0.24
CA ASN A 775 3.38 -5.70 1.62
C ASN A 775 2.49 -4.87 2.58
N GLY A 776 2.00 -3.71 2.15
CA GLY A 776 0.88 -3.03 2.81
C GLY A 776 -0.45 -3.72 2.54
N ALA A 777 -1.45 -3.45 3.37
CA ALA A 777 -2.82 -3.91 3.16
C ALA A 777 -3.40 -3.36 1.84
N VAL A 778 -4.05 -4.23 1.08
CA VAL A 778 -4.83 -3.88 -0.11
C VAL A 778 -6.18 -4.57 -0.01
N VAL A 779 -7.24 -3.79 -0.16
CA VAL A 779 -8.62 -4.27 -0.08
C VAL A 779 -9.34 -3.83 -1.34
N ALA A 780 -10.01 -4.78 -1.98
CA ALA A 780 -10.89 -4.54 -3.11
C ALA A 780 -12.32 -4.95 -2.76
N HIS A 781 -13.26 -4.10 -3.15
CA HIS A 781 -14.68 -4.27 -3.06
C HIS A 781 -15.19 -4.60 -4.46
N VAL A 782 -15.87 -5.72 -4.60
CA VAL A 782 -16.50 -6.12 -5.85
C VAL A 782 -17.98 -6.36 -5.56
N LYS A 783 -18.87 -5.77 -6.37
CA LYS A 783 -20.29 -6.10 -6.34
C LYS A 783 -20.70 -6.63 -7.69
N VAL A 784 -21.52 -7.67 -7.68
CA VAL A 784 -22.12 -8.26 -8.87
C VAL A 784 -23.63 -8.32 -8.67
N GLY A 785 -24.38 -7.69 -9.58
CA GLY A 785 -25.85 -7.69 -9.59
C GLY A 785 -26.36 -8.20 -10.94
N GLU A 786 -27.65 -8.50 -11.02
CA GLU A 786 -28.26 -8.98 -12.28
C GLU A 786 -28.10 -7.97 -13.43
N ASN A 787 -28.14 -6.67 -13.11
CA ASN A 787 -27.92 -5.57 -14.04
C ASN A 787 -27.17 -4.41 -13.33
N PRO A 788 -26.58 -3.46 -14.07
CA PRO A 788 -25.86 -2.32 -13.48
C PRO A 788 -26.70 -1.50 -12.49
N GLU A 789 -27.98 -1.29 -12.77
CA GLU A 789 -28.90 -0.47 -11.98
C GLU A 789 -29.20 -1.06 -10.59
N ALA A 790 -29.02 -2.37 -10.42
CA ALA A 790 -29.15 -3.02 -9.12
C ALA A 790 -28.10 -2.53 -8.10
N ILE A 791 -26.95 -2.03 -8.57
CA ILE A 791 -25.83 -1.59 -7.74
C ILE A 791 -25.86 -0.06 -7.57
N THR A 792 -26.09 0.40 -6.34
CA THR A 792 -26.18 1.82 -5.96
C THR A 792 -24.83 2.41 -5.56
N THR A 793 -23.96 1.61 -4.96
CA THR A 793 -22.67 2.05 -4.39
C THR A 793 -21.60 1.00 -4.67
N ALA A 794 -20.39 1.42 -5.05
CA ALA A 794 -19.27 0.50 -5.26
C ALA A 794 -18.67 0.00 -3.92
N ARG A 795 -18.63 0.86 -2.90
CA ARG A 795 -18.10 0.51 -1.57
C ARG A 795 -19.05 -0.46 -0.85
N ILE A 796 -18.47 -1.43 -0.14
CA ILE A 796 -19.23 -2.34 0.74
C ILE A 796 -19.35 -1.67 2.12
N ARG A 797 -20.59 -1.52 2.60
CA ARG A 797 -20.89 -0.98 3.93
C ARG A 797 -20.50 -1.95 5.04
N ASP A 798 -20.50 -1.47 6.28
CA ASP A 798 -20.24 -2.33 7.43
C ASP A 798 -21.37 -3.36 7.58
N GLY A 799 -21.00 -4.59 7.92
CA GLY A 799 -21.95 -5.70 8.06
C GLY A 799 -22.59 -6.22 6.76
N ALA A 800 -22.03 -5.96 5.57
CA ALA A 800 -22.66 -6.31 4.29
C ALA A 800 -21.82 -7.19 3.35
N ALA A 801 -20.57 -7.49 3.67
CA ALA A 801 -19.75 -8.40 2.87
C ALA A 801 -20.26 -9.84 3.05
N GLN A 802 -20.77 -10.44 1.98
CA GLN A 802 -21.34 -11.80 1.97
C GLN A 802 -20.32 -12.86 1.52
N LEU A 803 -19.27 -12.45 0.81
CA LEU A 803 -18.16 -13.32 0.41
C LEU A 803 -16.82 -12.63 0.67
N LEU A 804 -15.88 -13.34 1.30
CA LEU A 804 -14.48 -12.92 1.41
C LEU A 804 -13.56 -13.86 0.63
N LEU A 805 -12.74 -13.26 -0.23
CA LEU A 805 -11.55 -13.86 -0.81
C LEU A 805 -10.33 -13.28 -0.08
N GLY A 806 -9.95 -13.92 1.02
CA GLY A 806 -8.85 -13.51 1.89
C GLY A 806 -7.51 -14.01 1.36
N CYS A 807 -6.89 -13.28 0.43
CA CYS A 807 -5.56 -13.57 -0.10
C CYS A 807 -4.42 -13.41 0.94
N ASP A 808 -4.66 -12.66 2.03
CA ASP A 808 -3.79 -12.54 3.22
C ASP A 808 -4.66 -12.52 4.48
N MET A 809 -4.40 -13.43 5.43
CA MET A 809 -5.24 -13.57 6.62
C MET A 809 -5.24 -12.32 7.53
N VAL A 810 -4.11 -11.60 7.62
CA VAL A 810 -3.99 -10.43 8.51
C VAL A 810 -4.81 -9.27 7.95
N THR A 811 -4.70 -9.05 6.64
CA THR A 811 -5.51 -8.05 5.94
C THR A 811 -6.99 -8.40 6.03
N ALA A 812 -7.35 -9.67 5.83
CA ALA A 812 -8.73 -10.13 5.96
C ALA A 812 -9.29 -9.90 7.38
N ALA A 813 -8.54 -10.27 8.42
CA ALA A 813 -8.93 -10.04 9.81
C ALA A 813 -9.03 -8.55 10.18
N GLY A 814 -8.30 -7.68 9.47
CA GLY A 814 -8.44 -6.23 9.59
C GLY A 814 -9.76 -5.66 9.04
N GLN A 815 -10.54 -6.45 8.28
CA GLN A 815 -11.79 -6.00 7.63
C GLN A 815 -13.06 -6.52 8.29
N ARG A 816 -12.97 -7.03 9.52
CA ARG A 816 -14.09 -7.71 10.21
C ARG A 816 -15.34 -6.87 10.38
N THR A 817 -15.23 -5.53 10.43
CA THR A 817 -16.42 -4.64 10.50
C THR A 817 -17.30 -4.73 9.26
N LYS A 818 -16.74 -5.14 8.12
CA LYS A 818 -17.47 -5.32 6.86
C LYS A 818 -18.28 -6.61 6.82
N PHE A 819 -18.02 -7.56 7.71
CA PHE A 819 -18.54 -8.93 7.59
C PHE A 819 -20.02 -9.00 7.92
N ALA A 820 -20.83 -9.54 6.99
CA ALA A 820 -22.22 -9.90 7.27
C ALA A 820 -22.26 -11.09 8.25
N THR A 821 -22.23 -10.77 9.54
CA THR A 821 -21.99 -11.76 10.61
C THR A 821 -23.06 -12.85 10.59
N GLY A 822 -22.62 -14.11 10.54
CA GLY A 822 -23.51 -15.28 10.52
C GLY A 822 -24.09 -15.63 9.14
N GLU A 823 -23.86 -14.80 8.11
CA GLU A 823 -24.28 -15.06 6.72
C GLU A 823 -23.09 -15.17 5.75
N MET A 824 -21.97 -14.57 6.13
CA MET A 824 -20.79 -14.44 5.29
C MET A 824 -20.11 -15.79 5.04
N ARG A 825 -19.70 -16.01 3.79
CA ARG A 825 -18.84 -17.11 3.37
C ARG A 825 -17.41 -16.59 3.19
N ALA A 826 -16.41 -17.33 3.65
CA ALA A 826 -15.02 -16.89 3.58
C ALA A 826 -14.11 -17.98 3.03
N LEU A 827 -13.18 -17.56 2.16
CA LEU A 827 -12.08 -18.38 1.67
C LEU A 827 -10.77 -17.66 2.00
N VAL A 828 -9.96 -18.22 2.88
CA VAL A 828 -8.77 -17.56 3.43
C VAL A 828 -7.48 -18.33 3.13
N ASN A 829 -6.49 -17.61 2.60
CA ASN A 829 -5.12 -18.09 2.46
C ASN A 829 -4.43 -18.07 3.83
N THR A 830 -4.02 -19.25 4.31
CA THR A 830 -3.43 -19.41 5.65
C THR A 830 -1.91 -19.21 5.69
N ALA A 831 -1.31 -18.71 4.61
CA ALA A 831 0.11 -18.41 4.57
C ALA A 831 0.50 -17.33 5.61
N GLU A 832 1.49 -17.64 6.45
CA GLU A 832 2.06 -16.72 7.44
C GLU A 832 3.05 -15.76 6.77
N VAL A 833 2.57 -14.61 6.29
CA VAL A 833 3.42 -13.60 5.64
C VAL A 833 3.83 -12.52 6.66
N PRO A 834 5.14 -12.19 6.82
CA PRO A 834 5.60 -11.22 7.82
C PRO A 834 4.96 -9.83 7.71
N VAL A 835 4.74 -9.18 8.85
CA VAL A 835 4.21 -7.80 8.98
C VAL A 835 5.29 -6.83 9.47
N ALA A 836 5.03 -5.51 9.41
CA ALA A 836 5.99 -4.49 9.84
C ALA A 836 6.40 -4.64 11.32
N ALA A 837 5.45 -5.00 12.19
CA ALA A 837 5.70 -5.24 13.61
C ALA A 837 6.79 -6.30 13.83
N PHE A 838 6.87 -7.32 12.98
CA PHE A 838 7.89 -8.36 13.04
C PHE A 838 9.28 -7.85 12.64
N VAL A 839 9.37 -6.90 11.70
CA VAL A 839 10.66 -6.31 11.31
C VAL A 839 11.23 -5.43 12.43
N ARG A 840 10.35 -4.84 13.25
CA ARG A 840 10.72 -4.02 14.42
C ARG A 840 10.99 -4.88 15.65
N ASP A 841 10.12 -5.86 15.92
CA ASP A 841 10.24 -6.82 17.00
C ASP A 841 10.46 -8.23 16.44
N ASN A 842 11.71 -8.65 16.52
CA ASN A 842 12.19 -9.92 16.01
C ASN A 842 11.68 -11.14 16.80
N GLU A 843 11.18 -10.95 18.03
CA GLU A 843 10.70 -12.04 18.89
C GLU A 843 9.18 -12.24 18.80
N LEU A 844 8.46 -11.29 18.19
CA LEU A 844 7.02 -11.34 18.03
C LEU A 844 6.54 -12.64 17.34
N ALA A 845 5.73 -13.43 18.03
CA ALA A 845 5.08 -14.61 17.45
C ALA A 845 3.91 -14.18 16.55
N PHE A 846 3.74 -14.87 15.42
CA PHE A 846 2.61 -14.63 14.53
C PHE A 846 1.38 -15.40 15.07
N PRO A 847 0.29 -14.71 15.48
CA PRO A 847 -0.86 -15.36 16.09
C PRO A 847 -1.80 -15.93 15.02
N ALA A 848 -1.33 -16.93 14.25
CA ALA A 848 -2.05 -17.48 13.09
C ALA A 848 -3.43 -18.04 13.48
N ASP A 849 -3.48 -18.86 14.52
CA ASP A 849 -4.72 -19.53 14.95
C ASP A 849 -5.75 -18.52 15.45
N ALA A 850 -5.33 -17.57 16.30
CA ALA A 850 -6.21 -16.51 16.78
C ALA A 850 -6.71 -15.62 15.62
N THR A 851 -5.86 -15.35 14.62
CA THR A 851 -6.23 -14.58 13.42
C THR A 851 -7.30 -15.31 12.61
N GLN A 852 -7.11 -16.61 12.34
CA GLN A 852 -8.08 -17.43 11.62
C GLN A 852 -9.42 -17.54 12.39
N GLN A 853 -9.36 -17.87 13.67
CA GLN A 853 -10.55 -17.99 14.53
C GLN A 853 -11.34 -16.68 14.60
N SER A 854 -10.66 -15.53 14.52
CA SER A 854 -11.32 -14.22 14.51
C SER A 854 -12.18 -13.99 13.26
N ILE A 855 -11.84 -14.62 12.13
CA ILE A 855 -12.60 -14.58 10.88
C ILE A 855 -13.68 -15.65 10.92
N GLU A 856 -13.29 -16.90 11.18
CA GLU A 856 -14.17 -18.07 11.17
C GLU A 856 -15.39 -17.90 12.09
N SER A 857 -15.20 -17.31 13.27
CA SER A 857 -16.29 -17.08 14.24
C SER A 857 -17.39 -16.13 13.75
N LEU A 858 -17.18 -15.41 12.64
CA LEU A 858 -18.15 -14.49 12.04
C LEU A 858 -18.79 -15.04 10.76
N CYS A 859 -18.35 -16.21 10.29
CA CYS A 859 -18.76 -16.78 9.01
C CYS A 859 -19.83 -17.87 9.19
N ALA A 860 -20.73 -17.98 8.20
CA ALA A 860 -21.62 -19.13 8.05
C ALA A 860 -20.85 -20.34 7.48
N GLU A 861 -19.91 -20.08 6.57
CA GLU A 861 -19.08 -21.09 5.91
C GLU A 861 -17.66 -20.56 5.80
N TYR A 862 -16.68 -21.38 6.19
CA TYR A 862 -15.28 -21.02 6.22
C TYR A 862 -14.42 -22.08 5.54
N PHE A 863 -13.67 -21.65 4.52
CA PHE A 863 -12.68 -22.44 3.81
C PHE A 863 -11.30 -21.83 4.03
N ALA A 864 -10.30 -22.67 4.25
CA ALA A 864 -8.94 -22.20 4.49
C ALA A 864 -7.90 -23.19 3.99
N PHE A 865 -6.85 -22.69 3.32
CA PHE A 865 -5.68 -23.48 2.92
C PHE A 865 -4.49 -22.57 2.62
N ASP A 866 -3.29 -23.14 2.64
CA ASP A 866 -2.05 -22.40 2.30
C ASP A 866 -1.88 -22.35 0.77
N ALA A 867 -2.50 -21.34 0.15
CA ALA A 867 -2.45 -21.13 -1.29
C ALA A 867 -1.03 -20.83 -1.78
N ASN A 868 -0.19 -20.22 -0.93
CA ASN A 868 1.20 -19.92 -1.28
C ASN A 868 2.02 -21.20 -1.41
N LYS A 869 1.83 -22.17 -0.51
CA LYS A 869 2.48 -23.47 -0.57
C LYS A 869 2.15 -24.22 -1.87
N TYR A 870 0.88 -24.29 -2.23
CA TYR A 870 0.47 -24.97 -3.48
C TYR A 870 0.99 -24.23 -4.71
N ALA A 871 0.89 -22.90 -4.74
CA ALA A 871 1.43 -22.11 -5.84
C ALA A 871 2.93 -22.31 -6.02
N GLN A 872 3.70 -22.27 -4.92
CA GLN A 872 5.14 -22.47 -4.92
C GLN A 872 5.52 -23.87 -5.42
N ALA A 873 4.75 -24.90 -5.05
CA ALA A 873 4.98 -26.28 -5.46
C ALA A 873 4.68 -26.51 -6.95
N LEU A 874 3.56 -25.98 -7.44
CA LEU A 874 3.07 -26.22 -8.80
C LEU A 874 3.72 -25.31 -9.85
N PHE A 875 3.94 -24.03 -9.50
CA PHE A 875 4.37 -22.99 -10.45
C PHE A 875 5.77 -22.43 -10.14
N GLY A 876 6.39 -22.82 -9.02
CA GLY A 876 7.72 -22.37 -8.63
C GLY A 876 7.79 -20.98 -7.98
N ASP A 877 6.65 -20.30 -7.83
CA ASP A 877 6.51 -19.04 -7.09
C ASP A 877 5.12 -18.91 -6.45
N THR A 878 4.92 -17.90 -5.60
CA THR A 878 3.66 -17.69 -4.88
C THR A 878 2.67 -16.77 -5.61
N VAL A 879 2.98 -16.28 -6.82
CA VAL A 879 2.14 -15.26 -7.51
C VAL A 879 0.80 -15.83 -7.96
N ALA A 880 0.76 -17.13 -8.26
CA ALA A 880 -0.43 -17.84 -8.70
C ALA A 880 -1.48 -18.08 -7.59
N SER A 881 -1.14 -17.84 -6.31
CA SER A 881 -2.00 -18.18 -5.16
C SER A 881 -3.39 -17.56 -5.23
N ASN A 882 -3.49 -16.29 -5.65
CA ASN A 882 -4.75 -15.57 -5.69
C ASN A 882 -5.70 -16.08 -6.79
N LEU A 883 -5.14 -16.56 -7.92
CA LEU A 883 -5.92 -17.19 -8.98
C LEU A 883 -6.42 -18.57 -8.53
N MET A 884 -5.63 -19.31 -7.74
CA MET A 884 -6.10 -20.56 -7.12
C MET A 884 -7.26 -20.32 -6.15
N ILE A 885 -7.20 -19.26 -5.33
CA ILE A 885 -8.31 -18.84 -4.45
C ILE A 885 -9.57 -18.54 -5.27
N MET A 886 -9.44 -17.78 -6.36
CA MET A 886 -10.57 -17.49 -7.27
C MET A 886 -11.14 -18.76 -7.92
N GLY A 887 -10.28 -19.68 -8.37
CA GLY A 887 -10.69 -20.96 -8.93
C GLY A 887 -11.41 -21.86 -7.94
N PHE A 888 -10.92 -21.94 -6.70
CA PHE A 888 -11.58 -22.68 -5.64
C PHE A 888 -12.98 -22.11 -5.35
N ALA A 889 -13.10 -20.78 -5.25
CA ALA A 889 -14.38 -20.10 -5.04
C ALA A 889 -15.36 -20.34 -6.19
N CYS A 890 -14.88 -20.36 -7.44
CA CYS A 890 -15.68 -20.72 -8.61
C CYS A 890 -16.23 -22.15 -8.49
N GLN A 891 -15.36 -23.15 -8.24
CA GLN A 891 -15.78 -24.56 -8.18
C GLN A 891 -16.75 -24.84 -7.02
N LYS A 892 -16.64 -24.12 -5.90
CA LYS A 892 -17.58 -24.22 -4.78
C LYS A 892 -18.92 -23.50 -5.00
N GLY A 893 -19.12 -22.84 -6.14
CA GLY A 893 -20.34 -22.08 -6.41
C GLY A 893 -20.52 -20.85 -5.52
N LEU A 894 -19.40 -20.27 -5.05
CA LEU A 894 -19.44 -19.05 -4.23
C LEU A 894 -19.63 -17.80 -5.10
N LEU A 895 -19.25 -17.87 -6.37
CA LEU A 895 -19.29 -16.75 -7.31
C LEU A 895 -20.57 -16.79 -8.16
N PRO A 896 -21.20 -15.63 -8.42
CA PRO A 896 -22.35 -15.51 -9.31
C PRO A 896 -21.90 -15.30 -10.76
N ILE A 897 -20.78 -15.89 -11.15
CA ILE A 897 -20.12 -15.71 -12.46
C ILE A 897 -19.75 -17.10 -12.97
N GLY A 898 -20.02 -17.37 -14.25
CA GLY A 898 -19.67 -18.62 -14.91
C GLY A 898 -18.16 -18.78 -15.11
N GLU A 899 -17.74 -20.04 -15.11
CA GLU A 899 -16.36 -20.45 -15.35
C GLU A 899 -15.80 -19.89 -16.67
N ALA A 900 -16.56 -20.01 -17.77
CA ALA A 900 -16.12 -19.61 -19.10
C ALA A 900 -15.86 -18.09 -19.20
N ALA A 901 -16.67 -17.27 -18.52
CA ALA A 901 -16.45 -15.82 -18.45
C ALA A 901 -15.20 -15.45 -17.64
N LEU A 902 -14.91 -16.19 -16.56
CA LEU A 902 -13.68 -16.01 -15.77
C LEU A 902 -12.44 -16.38 -16.58
N GLU A 903 -12.47 -17.49 -17.32
CA GLU A 903 -11.37 -17.88 -18.22
C GLU A 903 -11.17 -16.83 -19.32
N ARG A 904 -12.26 -16.34 -19.92
CA ARG A 904 -12.19 -15.29 -20.94
C ARG A 904 -11.61 -13.98 -20.38
N ALA A 905 -11.97 -13.59 -19.16
CA ALA A 905 -11.40 -12.42 -18.51
C ALA A 905 -9.88 -12.58 -18.27
N ILE A 906 -9.42 -13.79 -17.93
CA ILE A 906 -7.99 -14.11 -17.77
C ILE A 906 -7.25 -13.96 -19.12
N GLU A 907 -7.85 -14.42 -20.22
CA GLU A 907 -7.30 -14.24 -21.57
C GLU A 907 -7.20 -12.77 -21.97
N LEU A 908 -8.27 -12.00 -21.75
CA LEU A 908 -8.32 -10.57 -22.08
C LEU A 908 -7.28 -9.75 -21.33
N ASN A 909 -6.99 -10.12 -20.08
CA ASN A 909 -5.93 -9.49 -19.30
C ASN A 909 -4.53 -9.65 -19.94
N GLY A 910 -4.32 -10.69 -20.77
CA GLY A 910 -3.16 -10.82 -21.67
C GLY A 910 -1.80 -11.06 -21.00
N VAL A 911 -1.74 -11.18 -19.68
CA VAL A 911 -0.49 -11.41 -18.92
C VAL A 911 -0.39 -12.88 -18.55
N ALA A 912 0.67 -13.57 -19.02
CA ALA A 912 0.98 -14.96 -18.67
C ALA A 912 -0.24 -15.90 -18.71
N VAL A 913 -1.06 -15.76 -19.77
CA VAL A 913 -2.42 -16.32 -19.89
C VAL A 913 -2.46 -17.81 -19.54
N GLU A 914 -1.61 -18.61 -20.18
CA GLU A 914 -1.58 -20.07 -19.99
C GLU A 914 -1.33 -20.45 -18.52
N ASN A 915 -0.37 -19.82 -17.85
CA ASN A 915 -0.07 -20.09 -16.45
C ASN A 915 -1.20 -19.63 -15.52
N ASN A 916 -1.84 -18.50 -15.81
CA ASN A 916 -2.96 -18.00 -15.01
C ASN A 916 -4.21 -18.88 -15.16
N LEU A 917 -4.49 -19.39 -16.36
CA LEU A 917 -5.55 -20.37 -16.59
C LEU A 917 -5.27 -21.67 -15.84
N ARG A 918 -4.03 -22.19 -15.91
CA ARG A 918 -3.63 -23.36 -15.11
C ARG A 918 -3.77 -23.12 -13.60
N ALA A 919 -3.39 -21.94 -13.09
CA ALA A 919 -3.55 -21.60 -11.68
C ALA A 919 -5.02 -21.56 -11.26
N PHE A 920 -5.88 -20.92 -12.07
CA PHE A 920 -7.32 -20.91 -11.84
C PHE A 920 -7.90 -22.33 -11.80
N ARG A 921 -7.59 -23.15 -12.80
CA ARG A 921 -8.05 -24.54 -12.88
C ARG A 921 -7.47 -25.45 -11.78
N ALA A 922 -6.23 -25.21 -11.34
CA ALA A 922 -5.64 -25.90 -10.19
C ALA A 922 -6.39 -25.57 -8.88
N GLY A 923 -6.84 -24.33 -8.71
CA GLY A 923 -7.72 -23.92 -7.62
C GLY A 923 -9.06 -24.68 -7.63
N ARG A 924 -9.64 -24.86 -8.82
CA ARG A 924 -10.85 -25.67 -9.00
C ARG A 924 -10.62 -27.13 -8.65
N LEU A 925 -9.53 -27.72 -9.13
CA LEU A 925 -9.16 -29.09 -8.77
C LEU A 925 -8.93 -29.26 -7.27
N LEU A 926 -8.36 -28.27 -6.59
CA LEU A 926 -8.20 -28.30 -5.13
C LEU A 926 -9.55 -28.33 -4.40
N ALA A 927 -10.58 -27.67 -4.94
CA ALA A 927 -11.93 -27.69 -4.36
C ALA A 927 -12.66 -29.02 -4.56
N GLU A 928 -12.44 -29.67 -5.70
CA GLU A 928 -13.09 -30.93 -6.09
C GLU A 928 -12.36 -32.16 -5.52
N ASN A 929 -11.05 -32.22 -5.71
CA ASN A 929 -10.20 -33.33 -5.32
C ASN A 929 -8.88 -32.83 -4.70
N PRO A 930 -8.90 -32.44 -3.41
CA PRO A 930 -7.71 -31.95 -2.72
C PRO A 930 -6.52 -32.92 -2.79
N LYS A 931 -6.79 -34.24 -2.73
CA LYS A 931 -5.76 -35.28 -2.76
C LYS A 931 -4.98 -35.29 -4.07
N ALA A 932 -5.62 -35.00 -5.21
CA ALA A 932 -4.94 -34.94 -6.50
C ALA A 932 -3.93 -33.79 -6.53
N ILE A 933 -4.33 -32.60 -6.06
CA ILE A 933 -3.40 -31.47 -5.92
C ILE A 933 -2.31 -31.78 -4.90
N GLU A 934 -2.61 -32.41 -3.77
CA GLU A 934 -1.59 -32.78 -2.79
C GLU A 934 -0.55 -33.75 -3.36
N GLN A 935 -0.95 -34.71 -4.21
CA GLN A 935 -0.05 -35.64 -4.90
C GLN A 935 0.82 -34.94 -5.95
N LEU A 936 0.27 -33.97 -6.68
CA LEU A 936 1.00 -33.17 -7.67
C LEU A 936 1.93 -32.15 -6.98
N ALA A 937 1.46 -31.53 -5.91
CA ALA A 937 2.15 -30.54 -5.10
C ALA A 937 3.09 -31.18 -4.06
N VAL A 938 3.55 -32.41 -4.30
CA VAL A 938 4.71 -32.98 -3.59
C VAL A 938 6.01 -32.56 -4.28
N PRO A 939 6.68 -31.49 -3.85
CA PRO A 939 8.12 -31.38 -3.97
C PRO A 939 8.80 -31.37 -2.59
N ALA A 940 10.04 -31.88 -2.54
CA ALA A 940 10.95 -32.01 -1.40
C ALA A 940 10.50 -31.24 -0.14
N LYS A 941 9.90 -31.95 0.83
CA LYS A 941 9.46 -31.43 2.14
C LYS A 941 10.31 -30.23 2.62
N PRO A 942 9.83 -28.98 2.55
CA PRO A 942 10.17 -28.01 3.56
C PRO A 942 9.34 -28.46 4.77
N VAL A 943 10.02 -29.13 5.68
CA VAL A 943 9.43 -29.73 6.87
C VAL A 943 8.79 -28.63 7.73
N LYS A 944 7.48 -28.37 7.53
CA LYS A 944 6.55 -28.25 8.65
C LYS A 944 6.04 -29.66 8.92
N LEU A 945 6.91 -30.53 9.43
CA LEU A 945 6.41 -31.54 10.33
C LEU A 945 6.04 -30.74 11.57
N VAL A 946 4.75 -30.61 11.85
CA VAL A 946 4.33 -30.68 13.25
C VAL A 946 4.70 -32.12 13.62
N GLU A 947 5.98 -32.33 13.96
CA GLU A 947 6.39 -33.59 14.57
C GLU A 947 5.54 -33.69 15.83
N PRO A 948 4.97 -34.88 16.12
CA PRO A 948 4.32 -35.10 17.40
C PRO A 948 5.26 -34.60 18.49
N GLU A 949 4.71 -33.92 19.49
CA GLU A 949 5.47 -33.28 20.56
C GLU A 949 6.55 -34.26 21.05
N GLU A 950 7.80 -33.99 20.68
CA GLU A 950 8.94 -34.87 20.93
C GLU A 950 8.90 -35.25 22.41
N SER A 951 8.98 -36.53 22.78
CA SER A 951 8.98 -36.89 24.21
C SER A 951 10.21 -36.30 24.89
N VAL A 952 10.20 -36.15 26.23
CA VAL A 952 11.37 -35.65 26.96
C VAL A 952 12.59 -36.53 26.66
N GLU A 953 12.41 -37.85 26.58
CA GLU A 953 13.47 -38.82 26.25
C GLU A 953 14.02 -38.58 24.85
N GLN A 954 13.16 -38.42 23.85
CA GLN A 954 13.59 -38.16 22.47
C GLN A 954 14.39 -36.86 22.37
N LEU A 955 13.94 -35.81 23.08
CA LEU A 955 14.66 -34.53 23.17
C LEU A 955 16.06 -34.71 23.77
N LEU A 956 16.17 -35.43 24.88
CA LEU A 956 17.45 -35.65 25.55
C LEU A 956 18.40 -36.50 24.70
N GLU A 957 17.90 -37.57 24.07
CA GLU A 957 18.69 -38.41 23.16
C GLU A 957 19.24 -37.59 21.99
N ARG A 958 18.40 -36.75 21.38
CA ARG A 958 18.79 -35.89 20.26
C ARG A 958 19.82 -34.83 20.67
N LEU A 959 19.60 -34.13 21.78
CA LEU A 959 20.53 -33.09 22.26
C LEU A 959 21.87 -33.70 22.72
N ALA A 960 21.86 -34.87 23.37
CA ALA A 960 23.06 -35.59 23.75
C ALA A 960 23.86 -36.08 22.52
N ALA A 961 23.17 -36.58 21.48
CA ALA A 961 23.81 -36.94 20.22
C ALA A 961 24.49 -35.73 19.55
N GLU A 962 23.84 -34.56 19.55
CA GLU A 962 24.42 -33.31 19.05
C GLU A 962 25.65 -32.88 19.87
N LEU A 963 25.61 -32.98 21.21
CA LEU A 963 26.76 -32.64 22.06
C LEU A 963 27.94 -33.61 21.91
N ARG A 964 27.66 -34.88 21.62
CA ARG A 964 28.68 -35.87 21.29
C ARG A 964 29.40 -35.51 19.98
N ASP A 965 28.64 -35.08 18.98
CA ASP A 965 29.19 -34.64 17.70
C ASP A 965 29.93 -33.30 17.83
N TYR A 966 29.40 -32.39 18.65
CA TYR A 966 30.00 -31.11 19.00
C TYR A 966 31.38 -31.28 19.66
N GLN A 967 31.49 -32.10 20.71
CA GLN A 967 32.73 -32.30 21.48
C GLN A 967 33.09 -33.79 21.60
N SER A 968 32.48 -34.51 22.56
CA SER A 968 32.83 -35.89 22.91
C SER A 968 31.68 -36.62 23.64
N PRO A 969 31.69 -37.96 23.73
CA PRO A 969 30.72 -38.72 24.52
C PRO A 969 30.69 -38.31 26.00
N ALA A 970 31.84 -37.95 26.58
CA ALA A 970 31.92 -37.51 27.98
C ALA A 970 31.17 -36.18 28.20
N TYR A 971 31.27 -35.25 27.24
CA TYR A 971 30.58 -33.95 27.30
C TYR A 971 29.05 -34.12 27.20
N ALA A 972 28.58 -35.06 26.38
CA ALA A 972 27.16 -35.41 26.31
C ALA A 972 26.66 -36.08 27.60
N ALA A 973 27.48 -36.94 28.24
CA ALA A 973 27.13 -37.56 29.52
C ALA A 973 27.04 -36.53 30.66
N GLU A 974 27.89 -35.50 30.65
CA GLU A 974 27.82 -34.39 31.60
C GLU A 974 26.49 -33.63 31.48
N PHE A 975 26.07 -33.30 30.26
CA PHE A 975 24.76 -32.70 30.00
C PHE A 975 23.60 -33.55 30.56
N LEU A 976 23.58 -34.85 30.24
CA LEU A 976 22.52 -35.76 30.71
C LEU A 976 22.46 -35.83 32.23
N ARG A 977 23.61 -35.80 32.92
CA ARG A 977 23.68 -35.82 34.38
C ARG A 977 22.99 -34.60 35.01
N HIS A 978 23.23 -33.40 34.48
CA HIS A 978 22.57 -32.18 34.97
C HIS A 978 21.06 -32.21 34.76
N ILE A 979 20.62 -32.64 33.57
CA ILE A 979 19.19 -32.66 33.25
C ILE A 979 18.43 -33.78 33.98
N GLU A 980 19.05 -34.93 34.22
CA GLU A 980 18.41 -36.01 34.98
C GLU A 980 18.15 -35.60 36.44
N ALA A 981 19.03 -34.77 37.03
CA ALA A 981 18.79 -34.20 38.35
C ALA A 981 17.55 -33.30 38.35
N LEU A 982 17.42 -32.41 37.36
CA LEU A 982 16.25 -31.54 37.19
C LEU A 982 14.97 -32.35 36.93
N ARG A 983 15.04 -33.38 36.09
CA ARG A 983 13.93 -34.28 35.76
C ARG A 983 13.39 -35.00 36.99
N LYS A 984 14.29 -35.50 37.83
CA LYS A 984 13.93 -36.17 39.08
C LYS A 984 13.25 -35.20 40.06
N ALA A 985 13.74 -33.95 40.15
CA ALA A 985 13.15 -32.92 40.97
C ALA A 985 11.74 -32.53 40.47
N GLU A 986 11.57 -32.29 39.17
CA GLU A 986 10.27 -31.96 38.57
C GLU A 986 9.23 -33.08 38.77
N SER A 987 9.65 -34.35 38.60
CA SER A 987 8.77 -35.52 38.76
C SER A 987 8.20 -35.69 40.18
N SER A 988 8.75 -34.99 41.17
CA SER A 988 8.25 -34.99 42.55
C SER A 988 7.10 -33.99 42.79
N LEU A 989 6.81 -33.11 41.83
CA LEU A 989 5.70 -32.15 41.88
C LEU A 989 4.43 -32.69 41.21
N PRO A 990 3.24 -32.47 41.79
CA PRO A 990 1.98 -32.85 41.14
C PRO A 990 1.67 -31.95 39.92
N ALA A 991 1.24 -32.57 38.82
CA ALA A 991 0.74 -31.93 37.57
C ALA A 991 1.77 -31.35 36.57
N THR A 992 3.04 -31.77 36.60
CA THR A 992 4.04 -31.34 35.60
C THR A 992 4.16 -32.31 34.42
N ARG A 993 4.11 -31.81 33.17
CA ARG A 993 4.29 -32.60 31.92
C ARG A 993 5.74 -32.71 31.44
N GLY A 994 6.72 -32.40 32.30
CA GLY A 994 8.14 -32.37 31.95
C GLY A 994 8.59 -31.06 31.29
N ASP A 995 7.80 -30.00 31.42
CA ASP A 995 8.02 -28.71 30.74
C ASP A 995 9.26 -28.00 31.28
N LEU A 996 9.52 -28.09 32.59
CA LEU A 996 10.72 -27.51 33.20
C LEU A 996 11.97 -28.27 32.75
N THR A 997 11.90 -29.60 32.67
CA THR A 997 12.98 -30.44 32.13
C THR A 997 13.27 -30.11 30.67
N ARG A 998 12.24 -29.92 29.83
CA ARG A 998 12.43 -29.46 28.43
C ARG A 998 13.11 -28.11 28.36
N MET A 999 12.68 -27.15 29.19
CA MET A 999 13.24 -25.81 29.23
C MET A 999 14.72 -25.86 29.63
N GLY A 1000 15.02 -26.53 30.75
CA GLY A 1000 16.39 -26.73 31.24
C GLY A 1000 17.28 -27.44 30.22
N ALA A 1001 16.77 -28.49 29.57
CA ALA A 1001 17.49 -29.22 28.52
C ALA A 1001 17.86 -28.32 27.35
N ARG A 1002 16.91 -27.53 26.83
CA ARG A 1002 17.14 -26.61 25.70
C ARG A 1002 18.13 -25.51 26.08
N SER A 1003 18.01 -24.96 27.28
CA SER A 1003 18.83 -23.86 27.78
C SER A 1003 20.27 -24.28 28.06
N LEU A 1004 20.46 -25.41 28.75
CA LEU A 1004 21.77 -25.95 29.01
C LEU A 1004 22.46 -26.39 27.71
N TYR A 1005 21.74 -27.06 26.81
CA TYR A 1005 22.27 -27.40 25.49
C TYR A 1005 22.74 -26.15 24.73
N LYS A 1006 21.92 -25.08 24.69
CA LYS A 1006 22.28 -23.84 24.01
C LYS A 1006 23.55 -23.20 24.62
N ALA A 1007 23.68 -23.23 25.94
CA ALA A 1007 24.85 -22.70 26.62
C ALA A 1007 26.11 -23.57 26.38
N MET A 1008 25.97 -24.89 26.39
CA MET A 1008 27.06 -25.85 26.19
C MET A 1008 27.52 -25.99 24.73
N ALA A 1009 26.60 -25.82 23.77
CA ALA A 1009 26.84 -25.91 22.33
C ALA A 1009 26.98 -24.51 21.69
N TYR A 1010 27.75 -23.63 22.32
CA TYR A 1010 28.05 -22.31 21.75
C TYR A 1010 28.77 -22.45 20.41
N LYS A 1011 28.43 -21.58 19.45
CA LYS A 1011 28.86 -21.71 18.06
C LYS A 1011 30.20 -21.03 17.82
N ASP A 1012 31.25 -21.68 18.27
CA ASP A 1012 32.63 -21.29 17.99
C ASP A 1012 33.08 -21.64 16.58
N GLU A 1013 34.34 -21.32 16.26
CA GLU A 1013 34.95 -21.51 14.94
C GLU A 1013 34.87 -22.98 14.48
N TYR A 1014 35.09 -23.92 15.40
CA TYR A 1014 35.05 -25.36 15.12
C TYR A 1014 33.62 -25.83 14.86
N GLU A 1015 32.65 -25.36 15.64
CA GLU A 1015 31.25 -25.74 15.47
C GLU A 1015 30.63 -25.11 14.22
N VAL A 1016 30.88 -23.83 13.96
CA VAL A 1016 30.46 -23.18 12.71
C VAL A 1016 31.00 -23.93 11.50
N ALA A 1017 32.26 -24.38 11.56
CA ALA A 1017 32.86 -25.20 10.50
C ALA A 1017 32.16 -26.56 10.34
N ARG A 1018 31.82 -27.24 11.44
CA ARG A 1018 31.04 -28.49 11.42
C ARG A 1018 29.68 -28.28 10.78
N LEU A 1019 28.95 -27.23 11.17
CA LEU A 1019 27.61 -26.92 10.67
C LEU A 1019 27.58 -26.51 9.19
N TYR A 1020 28.67 -25.94 8.67
CA TYR A 1020 28.82 -25.69 7.23
C TYR A 1020 29.22 -26.91 6.41
N THR A 1021 29.79 -27.93 7.04
CA THR A 1021 30.25 -29.16 6.36
C THR A 1021 29.29 -30.33 6.52
N GLY A 1022 28.30 -30.21 7.42
CA GLY A 1022 27.25 -31.18 7.66
C GLY A 1022 26.28 -31.36 6.48
N GLU A 1023 25.60 -32.51 6.47
CA GLU A 1023 24.65 -32.85 5.41
C GLU A 1023 23.41 -31.94 5.37
N ASP A 1024 23.00 -31.35 6.50
CA ASP A 1024 21.85 -30.43 6.55
C ASP A 1024 22.05 -29.20 5.65
N PHE A 1025 23.23 -28.58 5.70
CA PHE A 1025 23.54 -27.42 4.87
C PHE A 1025 23.66 -27.79 3.39
N LYS A 1026 24.30 -28.94 3.08
CA LYS A 1026 24.37 -29.45 1.70
C LYS A 1026 22.99 -29.78 1.15
N ARG A 1027 22.10 -30.37 1.97
CA ARG A 1027 20.71 -30.64 1.61
C ARG A 1027 19.96 -29.33 1.35
N GLN A 1028 20.05 -28.35 2.26
CA GLN A 1028 19.45 -27.02 2.07
C GLN A 1028 19.89 -26.38 0.74
N LEU A 1029 21.18 -26.45 0.40
CA LEU A 1029 21.70 -25.97 -0.89
C LEU A 1029 21.12 -26.72 -2.09
N ARG A 1030 21.11 -28.06 -2.07
CA ARG A 1030 20.57 -28.91 -3.15
C ARG A 1030 19.05 -28.79 -3.33
N GLU A 1031 18.34 -28.38 -2.28
CA GLU A 1031 16.90 -28.14 -2.31
C GLU A 1031 16.58 -26.74 -2.82
N THR A 1032 17.41 -25.75 -2.50
CA THR A 1032 17.16 -24.34 -2.85
C THR A 1032 17.71 -23.98 -4.24
N PHE A 1033 18.87 -24.51 -4.62
CA PHE A 1033 19.61 -24.11 -5.81
C PHE A 1033 19.90 -25.28 -6.75
N SER A 1034 19.98 -24.97 -8.05
CA SER A 1034 20.39 -25.87 -9.13
C SER A 1034 21.44 -25.22 -10.02
N GLY A 1035 22.08 -26.02 -10.87
CA GLY A 1035 23.18 -25.57 -11.73
C GLY A 1035 24.50 -25.45 -10.98
N ASP A 1036 25.52 -24.97 -11.68
CA ASP A 1036 26.85 -24.77 -11.11
C ASP A 1036 26.88 -23.47 -10.29
N TYR A 1037 27.27 -23.57 -9.03
CA TYR A 1037 27.39 -22.42 -8.15
C TYR A 1037 28.67 -22.45 -7.32
N THR A 1038 29.13 -21.25 -6.96
CA THR A 1038 30.23 -21.08 -6.01
C THR A 1038 29.74 -20.40 -4.74
N LEU A 1039 30.34 -20.77 -3.61
CA LEU A 1039 29.97 -20.25 -2.29
C LEU A 1039 31.02 -19.25 -1.80
N LYS A 1040 30.53 -18.12 -1.29
CA LYS A 1040 31.31 -17.11 -0.58
C LYS A 1040 30.77 -16.95 0.83
N PHE A 1041 31.63 -17.11 1.82
CA PHE A 1041 31.25 -17.14 3.23
C PHE A 1041 31.47 -15.76 3.87
N HIS A 1042 30.51 -15.29 4.68
CA HIS A 1042 30.60 -14.00 5.38
C HIS A 1042 30.93 -14.22 6.84
N MET A 1043 32.15 -13.90 7.26
CA MET A 1043 32.65 -14.23 8.60
C MET A 1043 33.56 -13.12 9.16
N ALA A 1044 33.68 -13.03 10.48
CA ALA A 1044 34.60 -12.12 11.14
C ALA A 1044 35.57 -12.92 12.04
N PRO A 1045 36.66 -13.51 11.48
CA PRO A 1045 37.60 -14.29 12.27
C PRO A 1045 38.27 -13.42 13.34
N PRO A 1046 38.31 -13.85 14.63
CA PRO A 1046 38.78 -13.00 15.74
C PRO A 1046 40.22 -12.47 15.59
N LEU A 1047 41.08 -13.17 14.86
CA LEU A 1047 42.49 -12.80 14.66
C LEU A 1047 42.72 -11.83 13.49
N LEU A 1048 41.71 -11.62 12.64
CA LEU A 1048 41.83 -10.84 11.40
C LEU A 1048 40.91 -9.63 11.37
N ALA A 1049 39.69 -9.79 11.90
CA ALA A 1049 38.67 -8.76 11.82
C ALA A 1049 38.98 -7.64 12.83
N ARG A 1050 39.00 -6.39 12.34
CA ARG A 1050 39.25 -5.19 13.18
C ARG A 1050 37.99 -4.35 13.33
N PRO A 1051 37.83 -3.62 14.45
CA PRO A 1051 36.77 -2.64 14.62
C PRO A 1051 36.89 -1.51 13.58
N ASP A 1052 35.76 -1.01 13.10
CA ASP A 1052 35.70 0.22 12.30
C ASP A 1052 35.61 1.47 13.18
N SER A 1053 35.42 2.65 12.58
CA SER A 1053 35.31 3.93 13.27
C SER A 1053 34.11 4.04 14.24
N SER A 1054 33.16 3.11 14.17
CA SER A 1054 32.03 3.00 15.11
C SER A 1054 32.31 2.02 16.26
N GLY A 1055 33.52 1.43 16.31
CA GLY A 1055 33.90 0.41 17.28
C GLY A 1055 33.38 -0.99 16.95
N ARG A 1056 32.71 -1.19 15.80
CA ARG A 1056 32.10 -2.47 15.42
C ARG A 1056 32.98 -3.26 14.46
N VAL A 1057 33.10 -4.56 14.71
CA VAL A 1057 33.86 -5.46 13.83
C VAL A 1057 33.04 -5.80 12.59
N ARG A 1058 33.61 -5.57 11.39
CA ARG A 1058 32.95 -5.91 10.12
C ARG A 1058 33.23 -7.34 9.68
N LYS A 1059 32.25 -7.97 9.06
CA LYS A 1059 32.45 -9.27 8.40
C LYS A 1059 33.24 -9.11 7.11
N MET A 1060 34.07 -10.11 6.84
CA MET A 1060 34.86 -10.27 5.63
C MET A 1060 34.26 -11.37 4.76
N GLN A 1061 34.46 -11.27 3.45
CA GLN A 1061 34.01 -12.28 2.49
C GLN A 1061 35.16 -13.22 2.13
N PHE A 1062 34.95 -14.52 2.33
CA PHE A 1062 35.91 -15.57 1.99
C PHE A 1062 35.43 -16.38 0.80
N GLY A 1063 36.33 -16.69 -0.13
CA GLY A 1063 36.01 -17.43 -1.35
C GLY A 1063 35.76 -18.93 -1.17
N PRO A 1064 35.53 -19.67 -2.27
CA PRO A 1064 35.17 -21.09 -2.25
C PRO A 1064 36.20 -22.02 -1.58
N TRP A 1065 37.46 -21.58 -1.50
CA TRP A 1065 38.54 -22.32 -0.83
C TRP A 1065 38.22 -22.64 0.63
N MET A 1066 37.40 -21.80 1.28
CA MET A 1066 36.94 -22.01 2.65
C MET A 1066 36.17 -23.33 2.80
N GLY A 1067 35.47 -23.79 1.75
CA GLY A 1067 34.79 -25.09 1.75
C GLY A 1067 35.74 -26.28 1.91
N LYS A 1068 37.02 -26.14 1.56
CA LYS A 1068 38.06 -27.16 1.80
C LYS A 1068 38.72 -27.02 3.17
N LEU A 1069 38.77 -25.81 3.74
CA LEU A 1069 39.32 -25.55 5.06
C LEU A 1069 38.36 -25.96 6.18
N MET A 1070 37.05 -25.70 6.04
CA MET A 1070 36.06 -25.96 7.07
C MET A 1070 36.05 -27.43 7.58
N PRO A 1071 36.18 -28.47 6.73
CA PRO A 1071 36.26 -29.85 7.22
C PRO A 1071 37.50 -30.12 8.09
N LEU A 1072 38.62 -29.45 7.80
CA LEU A 1072 39.84 -29.55 8.60
C LEU A 1072 39.65 -28.83 9.94
N LEU A 1073 39.07 -27.63 9.92
CA LEU A 1073 38.77 -26.85 11.11
C LEU A 1073 37.78 -27.58 12.03
N ALA A 1074 36.74 -28.21 11.47
CA ALA A 1074 35.75 -28.99 12.23
C ALA A 1074 36.37 -30.17 13.01
N LYS A 1075 37.43 -30.81 12.48
CA LYS A 1075 38.19 -31.86 13.20
C LYS A 1075 38.98 -31.31 14.38
N GLY A 1076 39.24 -30.01 14.40
CA GLY A 1076 39.90 -29.28 15.48
C GLY A 1076 39.08 -29.18 16.77
N LYS A 1077 37.84 -29.70 16.82
CA LYS A 1077 37.01 -29.73 18.05
C LYS A 1077 37.72 -30.31 19.28
N VAL A 1078 38.68 -31.21 19.09
CA VAL A 1078 39.48 -31.81 20.18
C VAL A 1078 40.41 -30.79 20.86
N LEU A 1079 40.72 -29.68 20.19
CA LEU A 1079 41.53 -28.60 20.74
C LEU A 1079 40.71 -27.70 21.65
N ARG A 1080 39.37 -27.63 21.49
CA ARG A 1080 38.48 -26.74 22.24
C ARG A 1080 38.70 -26.88 23.75
N GLY A 1081 38.99 -25.75 24.41
CA GLY A 1081 39.22 -25.70 25.86
C GLY A 1081 40.59 -26.23 26.33
N THR A 1082 41.46 -26.67 25.42
CA THR A 1082 42.86 -27.03 25.74
C THR A 1082 43.78 -25.81 25.62
N ALA A 1083 45.01 -25.91 26.11
CA ALA A 1083 46.02 -24.86 25.93
C ALA A 1083 46.40 -24.60 24.45
N LEU A 1084 46.03 -25.51 23.54
CA LEU A 1084 46.26 -25.38 22.10
C LEU A 1084 45.08 -24.72 21.36
N ASP A 1085 44.02 -24.34 22.09
CA ASP A 1085 42.88 -23.59 21.55
C ASP A 1085 43.22 -22.12 21.36
N VAL A 1086 43.79 -21.77 20.20
CA VAL A 1086 44.17 -20.38 19.88
C VAL A 1086 42.96 -19.42 19.90
N PHE A 1087 41.76 -19.89 19.55
CA PHE A 1087 40.54 -19.07 19.59
C PHE A 1087 40.01 -18.93 21.03
N GLY A 1088 40.25 -19.95 21.86
CA GLY A 1088 39.86 -20.00 23.26
C GLY A 1088 40.48 -18.91 24.15
N TYR A 1089 41.53 -18.23 23.71
CA TYR A 1089 42.12 -17.10 24.44
C TYR A 1089 41.35 -15.79 24.28
N THR A 1090 40.43 -15.70 23.32
CA THR A 1090 39.61 -14.49 23.11
C THR A 1090 38.65 -14.26 24.27
N GLN A 1091 38.31 -12.98 24.53
CA GLN A 1091 37.36 -12.61 25.59
C GLN A 1091 35.98 -13.25 25.37
N GLU A 1092 35.52 -13.30 24.12
CA GLU A 1092 34.24 -13.91 23.73
C GLU A 1092 34.18 -15.40 24.09
N ARG A 1093 35.18 -16.20 23.71
CA ARG A 1093 35.20 -17.64 24.00
C ARG A 1093 35.36 -17.94 25.49
N ARG A 1094 36.07 -17.08 26.24
CA ARG A 1094 36.14 -17.18 27.72
C ARG A 1094 34.79 -16.89 28.37
N ALA A 1095 34.07 -15.88 27.89
CA ALA A 1095 32.72 -15.56 28.39
C ALA A 1095 31.74 -16.72 28.11
N GLU A 1096 31.79 -17.32 26.92
CA GLU A 1096 30.95 -18.47 26.55
C GLU A 1096 31.13 -19.68 27.45
N ARG A 1097 32.38 -20.07 27.72
CA ARG A 1097 32.66 -21.20 28.61
C ARG A 1097 32.21 -20.93 30.04
N ARG A 1098 32.40 -19.69 30.52
CA ARG A 1098 31.88 -19.28 31.85
C ARG A 1098 30.36 -19.34 31.88
N TRP A 1099 29.70 -18.85 30.83
CA TRP A 1099 28.25 -18.89 30.72
C TRP A 1099 27.70 -20.32 30.73
N ALA A 1100 28.31 -21.25 29.98
CA ALA A 1100 27.93 -22.65 30.01
C ALA A 1100 27.99 -23.26 31.42
N LEU A 1101 29.05 -22.95 32.18
CA LEU A 1101 29.21 -23.39 33.57
C LEU A 1101 28.19 -22.75 34.51
N GLN A 1102 27.90 -21.45 34.34
CA GLN A 1102 26.90 -20.74 35.13
C GLN A 1102 25.49 -21.31 34.90
N VAL A 1103 25.13 -21.61 33.65
CA VAL A 1103 23.84 -22.23 33.32
C VAL A 1103 23.75 -23.65 33.86
N ALA A 1104 24.82 -24.45 33.75
CA ALA A 1104 24.87 -25.80 34.36
C ALA A 1104 24.67 -25.74 35.88
N LYS A 1105 25.36 -24.81 36.56
CA LYS A 1105 25.20 -24.59 38.00
C LYS A 1105 23.78 -24.13 38.34
N ALA A 1106 23.19 -23.25 37.55
CA ALA A 1106 21.81 -22.80 37.76
C ALA A 1106 20.80 -23.95 37.62
N VAL A 1107 20.97 -24.83 36.62
CA VAL A 1107 20.16 -26.05 36.46
C VAL A 1107 20.27 -26.94 37.69
N ASP A 1108 21.47 -27.17 38.22
CA ASP A 1108 21.68 -27.96 39.43
C ASP A 1108 21.07 -27.30 40.68
N CYS A 1109 21.21 -25.97 40.82
CA CYS A 1109 20.61 -25.20 41.92
C CYS A 1109 19.09 -25.25 41.89
N VAL A 1110 18.48 -25.12 40.72
CA VAL A 1110 17.03 -25.29 40.52
C VAL A 1110 16.64 -26.72 40.89
N ALA A 1111 17.34 -27.73 40.38
CA ALA A 1111 17.05 -29.13 40.71
C ALA A 1111 17.12 -29.42 42.23
N ALA A 1112 18.02 -28.76 42.95
CA ALA A 1112 18.20 -28.95 44.40
C ALA A 1112 17.13 -28.26 45.26
N HIS A 1113 16.56 -27.14 44.80
CA HIS A 1113 15.67 -26.28 45.59
C HIS A 1113 14.27 -26.07 44.97
N LEU A 1114 13.91 -26.85 43.95
CA LEU A 1114 12.61 -26.77 43.29
C LEU A 1114 11.48 -27.12 44.26
N SER A 1115 10.46 -26.25 44.31
CA SER A 1115 9.23 -26.45 45.08
C SER A 1115 8.03 -25.97 44.25
N GLY A 1116 6.80 -26.26 44.72
CA GLY A 1116 5.60 -25.75 44.06
C GLY A 1116 5.47 -24.22 44.11
N GLU A 1117 6.10 -23.57 45.09
CA GLU A 1117 6.00 -22.11 45.30
C GLU A 1117 6.97 -21.31 44.43
N ASN A 1118 8.09 -21.92 43.97
CA ASN A 1118 9.12 -21.26 43.17
C ASN A 1118 9.20 -21.77 41.72
N LEU A 1119 8.19 -22.52 41.28
CA LEU A 1119 8.16 -23.13 39.95
C LEU A 1119 8.17 -22.08 38.83
N SER A 1120 7.48 -20.95 39.02
CA SER A 1120 7.43 -19.86 38.03
C SER A 1120 8.80 -19.20 37.86
N GLU A 1121 9.50 -18.94 38.97
CA GLU A 1121 10.84 -18.36 39.00
C GLU A 1121 11.87 -19.34 38.40
N ALA A 1122 11.71 -20.65 38.65
CA ALA A 1122 12.55 -21.69 38.06
C ALA A 1122 12.38 -21.75 36.53
N GLN A 1123 11.14 -21.64 36.04
CA GLN A 1123 10.85 -21.58 34.61
C GLN A 1123 11.49 -20.34 33.97
N GLU A 1124 11.32 -19.17 34.58
CA GLU A 1124 11.87 -17.92 34.07
C GLU A 1124 13.41 -17.93 34.06
N LEU A 1125 14.05 -18.37 35.15
CA LEU A 1125 15.50 -18.49 35.24
C LEU A 1125 16.06 -19.41 34.14
N LEU A 1126 15.43 -20.56 33.95
CA LEU A 1126 15.83 -21.51 32.91
C LEU A 1126 15.49 -21.03 31.51
N GLU A 1127 14.62 -20.04 31.31
CA GLU A 1127 14.31 -19.46 30.00
C GLU A 1127 15.34 -18.41 29.55
N ILE A 1128 15.93 -17.65 30.48
CA ILE A 1128 16.89 -16.57 30.19
C ILE A 1128 18.03 -16.98 29.21
N PRO A 1129 18.68 -18.15 29.35
CA PRO A 1129 19.74 -18.55 28.41
C PRO A 1129 19.26 -18.64 26.95
N LEU A 1130 17.97 -18.92 26.72
CA LEU A 1130 17.38 -18.93 25.38
C LEU A 1130 17.28 -17.54 24.76
N GLN A 1131 17.32 -16.47 25.56
CA GLN A 1131 17.28 -15.07 25.12
C GLN A 1131 18.67 -14.55 24.70
N VAL A 1132 19.75 -15.10 25.26
CA VAL A 1132 21.14 -14.73 24.92
C VAL A 1132 21.53 -15.28 23.53
N ARG A 1133 21.19 -14.57 22.46
CA ARG A 1133 21.36 -14.98 21.05
C ARG A 1133 22.34 -14.06 20.32
N GLY A 1134 22.97 -14.58 19.27
CA GLY A 1134 23.82 -13.78 18.36
C GLY A 1134 25.30 -14.10 18.50
N TYR A 1135 26.14 -13.21 18.00
CA TYR A 1135 27.60 -13.36 17.95
C TYR A 1135 28.28 -12.05 18.34
N GLY A 1136 29.51 -12.12 18.89
CA GLY A 1136 30.31 -10.95 19.29
C GLY A 1136 29.49 -9.92 20.07
N HIS A 1137 29.58 -8.65 19.63
CA HIS A 1137 28.90 -7.51 20.26
C HIS A 1137 27.37 -7.68 20.34
N VAL A 1138 26.72 -8.30 19.35
CA VAL A 1138 25.25 -8.54 19.37
C VAL A 1138 24.87 -9.45 20.53
N ARG A 1139 25.69 -10.47 20.81
CA ARG A 1139 25.43 -11.39 21.93
C ARG A 1139 25.77 -10.76 23.27
N GLU A 1140 26.83 -9.97 23.33
CA GLU A 1140 27.21 -9.21 24.53
C GLU A 1140 26.11 -8.23 24.95
N GLU A 1141 25.55 -7.47 24.01
CA GLU A 1141 24.39 -6.59 24.25
C GLU A 1141 23.17 -7.38 24.77
N LYS A 1142 22.88 -8.55 24.17
CA LYS A 1142 21.77 -9.42 24.60
C LYS A 1142 22.01 -10.04 25.98
N PHE A 1143 23.25 -10.35 26.31
CA PHE A 1143 23.62 -10.87 27.62
C PHE A 1143 23.49 -9.79 28.70
N ALA A 1144 24.03 -8.59 28.44
CA ALA A 1144 23.91 -7.45 29.35
C ALA A 1144 22.45 -7.09 29.63
N ALA A 1145 21.58 -7.17 28.61
CA ALA A 1145 20.14 -6.88 28.77
C ALA A 1145 19.38 -7.84 29.70
N VAL A 1146 19.90 -9.04 29.96
CA VAL A 1146 19.26 -10.04 30.83
C VAL A 1146 20.04 -10.33 32.11
N SER A 1147 21.24 -9.76 32.27
CA SER A 1147 22.15 -10.08 33.37
C SER A 1147 21.54 -9.75 34.74
N ASP A 1148 20.94 -8.57 34.89
CA ASP A 1148 20.36 -8.15 36.18
C ASP A 1148 19.23 -9.10 36.62
N ARG A 1149 18.37 -9.50 35.67
CA ARG A 1149 17.26 -10.43 35.94
C ARG A 1149 17.77 -11.86 36.21
N TRP A 1150 18.82 -12.28 35.52
CA TRP A 1150 19.50 -13.55 35.77
C TRP A 1150 20.06 -13.60 37.19
N ASP A 1151 20.73 -12.55 37.63
CA ASP A 1151 21.33 -12.48 38.97
C ASP A 1151 20.26 -12.45 40.07
N GLU A 1152 19.18 -11.69 39.87
CA GLU A 1152 18.02 -11.65 40.76
C GLU A 1152 17.37 -13.04 40.96
N LEU A 1153 17.05 -13.72 39.86
CA LEU A 1153 16.42 -15.04 39.91
C LEU A 1153 17.39 -16.12 40.40
N SER A 1154 18.67 -16.03 40.03
CA SER A 1154 19.69 -16.98 40.52
C SER A 1154 19.81 -16.90 42.05
N ALA A 1155 19.72 -15.70 42.64
CA ALA A 1155 19.79 -15.54 44.09
C ALA A 1155 18.67 -16.29 44.84
N VAL A 1156 17.48 -16.46 44.24
CA VAL A 1156 16.36 -17.23 44.81
C VAL A 1156 16.73 -18.70 45.04
N PHE A 1157 17.52 -19.30 44.14
CA PHE A 1157 17.90 -20.72 44.19
C PHE A 1157 19.29 -20.97 44.78
N VAL A 1158 20.07 -19.92 45.03
CA VAL A 1158 21.43 -19.96 45.60
C VAL A 1158 21.42 -19.56 47.10
N GLY A 1159 20.25 -19.37 47.71
CA GLY A 1159 20.05 -18.97 49.11
C GLY A 1159 20.65 -19.92 50.15
N GLY A 1160 21.96 -19.80 50.35
CA GLY A 1160 22.77 -20.54 51.32
C GLY A 1160 24.22 -20.60 50.87
N GLU A 1161 25.00 -19.55 51.17
CA GLU A 1161 26.45 -19.41 50.95
C GLU A 1161 26.91 -18.91 49.56
N GLN A 1162 27.06 -17.58 49.41
CA GLN A 1162 28.33 -16.97 48.97
C GLN A 1162 28.35 -15.44 49.14
N GLU A 1163 29.46 -14.96 49.71
CA GLU A 1163 29.82 -13.54 49.91
C GLU A 1163 29.96 -12.76 48.58
N PRO A 1164 29.71 -11.44 48.60
CA PRO A 1164 29.79 -10.59 47.41
C PRO A 1164 31.24 -10.39 46.98
N THR A 1165 31.59 -10.84 45.77
CA THR A 1165 32.84 -10.45 45.11
C THR A 1165 32.60 -9.18 44.30
N SER A 1166 33.10 -8.06 44.83
CA SER A 1166 33.19 -6.77 44.13
C SER A 1166 34.11 -6.87 42.90
N LEU A 1167 33.57 -6.63 41.71
CA LEU A 1167 34.35 -6.26 40.53
C LEU A 1167 34.58 -4.74 40.58
N ALA A 1168 35.76 -4.34 41.08
CA ALA A 1168 36.30 -3.01 40.86
C ALA A 1168 37.01 -2.97 39.49
N ALA A 1169 36.86 -1.81 38.83
CA ALA A 1169 37.38 -1.50 37.51
C ALA A 1169 38.91 -1.59 37.37
N SER A 1170 39.35 -2.19 36.27
CA SER A 1170 40.48 -1.75 35.42
C SER A 1170 40.48 -2.52 34.11
#